data_AF-A0A966EMY7-F1
#
_entry.id   AF-A0A966EMY7-F1
#
_cell.length_a   1.000
_cell.length_b   1.000
_cell.length_c   1.000
_cell.angle_alpha   90.00
_cell.angle_beta   90.00
_cell.angle_gamma   90.00
#
_symmetry.space_group_name_H-M   'P 1'
#
loop_
_entity.id
_entity.type
_entity.pdbx_description
1 polymer ?
#
loop_
_entity_poly.entity_id
_entity_poly.type
_entity_poly.pdbx_seq_one_letter_code
_entity_poly.pdbx_strand_id
1 'polypeptide(L)'
;DGGEIAGGTDPNDENSKGALPPPFLYVDFEANAEDMSGNDNNGEVDGLVSFDVEGAPSGSTPGTGANFTGGHIDFFDIDINLMIRDFEDGSYTFACWLKPIGSAGGQGFIWGQTQQGIHNGIRNGGVLHSAHWGADWNANTALEAEKWVHAVWTYDGANDTAAIYLDGELDGGPQAQRAPNGGGSFLLGARNNGSEQYDGYLDDVAIWREVLPEGTIQALADGTSPIGATQEDTDGDGLPDSWEEKYGVDDPEGDDDNDGLTNADEFEARRKPNKADSDEDGLNDNQELTVTNTNPLNSDSDRDGILDGAEVTGGTDPNKPDTDGDGFDDNVEISQGTDPTNKNDFPQLGQTILFIGGQADATQGADGTVMSFLEERYGSQNITYKQANQTVAGEEAEYALLVISSTPGSGDMRNKFHNSTTPIVNWEEAIADNGEGEFQVTAGRTKDNVAEDHVITIVEDHPIVAGFNVGDDVTISTGQTEVWWSTDQQAPGSLSLASENEDPSRLFLTIVDEGEELNDGNPAPGKRVMLGITDSTFNNFTEDGKTLIGQSIDWALGIAGGVTPLEFTEIIYNAEEDTFRFKWSSRGRKTYSLYYSEDMAQFDADLDDSIESGGDFTVYPAEGEPGLENPLEGAR
;
A
#
# COMPACT_ATOMS: atom_id res chain seq x y z
N ASP A 1 21.93 -26.75 32.77
CA ASP A 1 22.15 -25.81 31.66
C ASP A 1 21.51 -26.29 30.37
N GLY A 2 20.18 -26.45 30.33
CA GLY A 2 19.51 -26.96 29.12
C GLY A 2 19.88 -26.20 27.83
N GLY A 3 20.24 -24.91 27.93
CA GLY A 3 20.76 -24.11 26.82
C GLY A 3 22.19 -24.45 26.38
N GLU A 4 23.08 -24.92 27.26
CA GLU A 4 24.44 -25.36 26.89
C GLU A 4 24.38 -26.72 26.17
N ILE A 5 23.52 -27.64 26.64
CA ILE A 5 23.32 -28.94 25.97
C ILE A 5 22.58 -28.80 24.64
N ALA A 6 21.59 -27.89 24.54
CA ALA A 6 20.87 -27.61 23.31
C ALA A 6 21.71 -26.80 22.30
N GLY A 7 22.55 -25.88 22.79
CA GLY A 7 23.46 -25.06 22.00
C GLY A 7 24.85 -25.64 21.77
N GLY A 8 25.09 -26.90 22.17
CA GLY A 8 26.35 -27.61 21.89
C GLY A 8 27.58 -27.18 22.69
N THR A 9 27.44 -26.36 23.74
CA THR A 9 28.55 -25.84 24.56
C THR A 9 28.82 -26.72 25.80
N ASP A 10 29.99 -26.58 26.46
CA ASP A 10 30.40 -27.48 27.57
C ASP A 10 29.67 -27.15 28.90
N PRO A 11 28.74 -28.01 29.37
CA PRO A 11 28.01 -27.80 30.61
C PRO A 11 28.86 -27.89 31.89
N ASN A 12 30.18 -28.08 31.77
CA ASN A 12 31.12 -28.13 32.89
C ASN A 12 32.07 -26.93 32.96
N ASP A 13 31.99 -25.98 32.01
CA ASP A 13 32.71 -24.71 32.07
C ASP A 13 31.81 -23.63 32.68
N GLU A 14 32.24 -23.03 33.78
CA GLU A 14 31.50 -21.96 34.47
C GLU A 14 31.32 -20.69 33.61
N ASN A 15 32.06 -20.58 32.50
CA ASN A 15 31.99 -19.48 31.54
C ASN A 15 31.24 -19.84 30.25
N SER A 16 30.83 -21.09 30.05
CA SER A 16 30.05 -21.49 28.87
C SER A 16 28.61 -20.95 28.99
N LYS A 17 28.16 -20.31 27.92
CA LYS A 17 26.81 -19.74 27.76
C LYS A 17 26.39 -20.17 26.35
N GLY A 18 25.34 -21.00 26.23
CA GLY A 18 24.92 -21.59 24.96
C GLY A 18 24.71 -20.57 23.83
N ALA A 19 24.76 -21.03 22.57
CA ALA A 19 24.62 -20.18 21.39
C ALA A 19 23.26 -19.43 21.36
N LEU A 20 23.30 -18.14 21.01
CA LEU A 20 22.12 -17.33 20.70
C LEU A 20 21.65 -17.69 19.28
N PRO A 21 20.38 -18.07 19.06
CA PRO A 21 19.85 -18.11 17.71
C PRO A 21 19.82 -16.70 17.12
N PRO A 22 19.93 -16.54 15.78
CA PRO A 22 19.82 -15.23 15.15
C PRO A 22 18.48 -14.56 15.50
N PRO A 23 18.47 -13.27 15.88
CA PRO A 23 17.24 -12.55 16.10
C PRO A 23 16.49 -12.34 14.78
N PHE A 24 15.17 -12.26 14.87
CA PHE A 24 14.28 -11.85 13.80
C PHE A 24 14.28 -10.32 13.60
N LEU A 25 14.48 -9.57 14.68
CA LEU A 25 14.68 -8.12 14.69
C LEU A 25 15.71 -7.81 15.77
N TYR A 26 16.65 -6.90 15.50
CA TYR A 26 17.51 -6.33 16.53
C TYR A 26 17.76 -4.85 16.24
N VAL A 27 17.38 -3.96 17.16
CA VAL A 27 17.59 -2.52 17.04
C VAL A 27 18.40 -2.05 18.24
N ASP A 28 19.62 -1.59 17.96
CA ASP A 28 20.61 -1.19 18.95
C ASP A 28 20.65 0.33 19.21
N PHE A 29 19.90 1.10 18.40
CA PHE A 29 19.82 2.55 18.40
C PHE A 29 21.09 3.34 18.11
N GLU A 30 22.21 2.68 17.80
CA GLU A 30 23.44 3.36 17.36
C GLU A 30 23.29 3.94 15.94
N ALA A 31 22.41 3.33 15.15
CA ALA A 31 21.97 3.79 13.84
C ALA A 31 20.46 4.13 13.80
N ASN A 32 19.95 4.74 14.87
CA ASN A 32 18.52 5.08 15.01
C ASN A 32 17.62 3.82 15.00
N ALA A 33 16.64 3.72 14.11
CA ALA A 33 15.68 2.62 14.08
C ALA A 33 16.02 1.51 13.06
N GLU A 34 17.30 1.39 12.67
CA GLU A 34 17.78 0.39 11.72
C GLU A 34 17.83 -1.03 12.34
N ASP A 35 17.51 -2.04 11.54
CA ASP A 35 17.55 -3.45 11.93
C ASP A 35 18.93 -4.08 11.72
N MET A 36 19.60 -4.34 12.84
CA MET A 36 20.93 -4.95 12.91
C MET A 36 20.90 -6.48 12.83
N SER A 37 19.71 -7.11 12.81
CA SER A 37 19.58 -8.56 12.65
C SER A 37 19.96 -9.05 11.26
N GLY A 38 19.92 -8.16 10.25
CA GLY A 38 20.14 -8.49 8.85
C GLY A 38 18.88 -8.94 8.10
N ASN A 39 17.69 -8.75 8.68
CA ASN A 39 16.41 -9.03 8.03
C ASN A 39 15.75 -7.77 7.43
N ASP A 40 16.43 -6.62 7.45
CA ASP A 40 16.00 -5.33 6.89
C ASP A 40 14.63 -4.81 7.39
N ASN A 41 14.23 -5.22 8.60
CA ASN A 41 13.00 -4.73 9.22
C ASN A 41 13.21 -3.35 9.86
N ASN A 42 13.53 -2.33 9.05
CA ASN A 42 13.81 -1.00 9.56
C ASN A 42 12.53 -0.33 10.10
N GLY A 43 12.69 0.43 11.19
CA GLY A 43 11.59 1.13 11.84
C GLY A 43 11.43 2.58 11.38
N GLU A 44 10.18 3.04 11.24
CA GLU A 44 9.85 4.45 11.00
C GLU A 44 9.38 5.13 12.29
N VAL A 45 9.88 6.34 12.57
CA VAL A 45 9.50 7.08 13.77
C VAL A 45 8.17 7.82 13.55
N ASP A 46 7.15 7.49 14.36
CA ASP A 46 5.91 8.28 14.47
C ASP A 46 5.78 8.95 15.84
N GLY A 47 5.90 10.27 15.85
CA GLY A 47 5.72 11.12 17.02
C GLY A 47 7.03 11.51 17.70
N LEU A 48 7.01 11.59 19.04
CA LEU A 48 8.13 12.08 19.84
C LEU A 48 9.07 10.96 20.32
N VAL A 49 9.94 10.52 19.41
CA VAL A 49 11.08 9.62 19.69
C VAL A 49 12.40 10.33 19.32
N SER A 50 13.42 10.22 20.17
CA SER A 50 14.76 10.76 19.89
C SER A 50 15.87 9.78 20.27
N PHE A 51 17.00 9.86 19.55
CA PHE A 51 18.19 9.00 19.73
C PHE A 51 19.38 9.79 20.29
N ASP A 52 19.12 10.85 21.08
CA ASP A 52 20.13 11.75 21.63
C ASP A 52 20.43 11.48 23.12
N VAL A 53 20.28 10.22 23.54
CA VAL A 53 20.38 9.77 24.93
C VAL A 53 21.33 8.59 25.05
N GLU A 54 21.98 8.46 26.21
CA GLU A 54 22.84 7.32 26.49
C GLU A 54 22.03 6.03 26.63
N GLY A 55 22.55 4.95 26.04
CA GLY A 55 22.02 3.61 26.12
C GLY A 55 22.12 2.99 27.52
N ALA A 56 21.79 1.71 27.61
CA ALA A 56 21.92 0.89 28.81
C ALA A 56 23.41 0.63 29.09
N PRO A 57 23.96 1.07 30.25
CA PRO A 57 25.39 0.93 30.52
C PRO A 57 25.91 -0.52 30.61
N SER A 58 25.00 -1.46 30.79
CA SER A 58 25.28 -2.90 30.85
C SER A 58 24.78 -3.64 29.60
N GLY A 59 24.24 -2.93 28.60
CA GLY A 59 23.85 -3.48 27.32
C GLY A 59 25.05 -3.70 26.39
N SER A 60 24.79 -4.28 25.23
CA SER A 60 25.79 -4.48 24.18
C SER A 60 26.19 -3.17 23.51
N THR A 61 25.26 -2.21 23.43
CA THR A 61 25.45 -0.92 22.75
C THR A 61 25.17 0.26 23.69
N PRO A 62 26.06 0.54 24.67
CA PRO A 62 25.81 1.56 25.68
C PRO A 62 25.94 3.01 25.15
N GLY A 63 26.25 3.21 23.86
CA GLY A 63 26.53 4.52 23.29
C GLY A 63 25.26 5.35 23.17
N THR A 64 24.24 4.77 22.53
CA THR A 64 23.00 5.46 22.16
C THR A 64 21.80 4.60 22.50
N GLY A 65 20.77 5.20 23.12
CA GLY A 65 19.46 4.59 23.29
C GLY A 65 18.37 5.46 22.67
N ALA A 66 17.12 5.00 22.75
CA ALA A 66 15.96 5.74 22.29
C ALA A 66 15.13 6.30 23.47
N ASN A 67 14.67 7.54 23.34
CA ASN A 67 13.81 8.24 24.31
C ASN A 67 12.39 8.41 23.75
N PHE A 68 11.41 7.80 24.41
CA PHE A 68 10.00 7.85 24.07
C PHE A 68 9.27 8.81 25.01
N THR A 69 8.66 9.85 24.44
CA THR A 69 7.92 10.88 25.20
C THR A 69 6.58 11.25 24.52
N GLY A 70 5.85 10.23 24.08
CA GLY A 70 4.62 10.39 23.32
C GLY A 70 4.74 10.09 21.81
N GLY A 71 5.68 9.22 21.44
CA GLY A 71 5.84 8.66 20.10
C GLY A 71 6.07 7.15 20.14
N HIS A 72 6.28 6.56 18.97
CA HIS A 72 6.57 5.14 18.77
C HIS A 72 7.36 4.92 17.47
N ILE A 73 7.80 3.69 17.26
CA ILE A 73 8.44 3.26 16.01
C ILE A 73 7.56 2.18 15.38
N ASP A 74 7.23 2.37 14.11
CA ASP A 74 6.45 1.47 13.29
C ASP A 74 7.37 0.54 12.50
N PHE A 75 7.17 -0.76 12.62
CA PHE A 75 7.90 -1.76 11.84
C PHE A 75 6.90 -2.41 10.86
N PHE A 76 6.65 -1.72 9.74
CA PHE A 76 5.61 -2.10 8.78
C PHE A 76 5.80 -3.50 8.20
N ASP A 77 7.07 -3.89 8.01
CA ASP A 77 7.49 -5.17 7.45
C ASP A 77 7.26 -6.36 8.40
N ILE A 78 6.94 -6.11 9.68
CA ILE A 78 6.63 -7.15 10.67
C ILE A 78 5.13 -7.21 10.94
N ASP A 79 4.41 -8.13 10.30
CA ASP A 79 3.04 -8.49 10.70
C ASP A 79 3.07 -9.49 11.88
N ILE A 80 2.58 -9.06 13.04
CA ILE A 80 2.61 -9.87 14.28
C ILE A 80 1.79 -11.17 14.16
N ASN A 81 0.73 -11.19 13.35
CA ASN A 81 -0.02 -12.42 13.15
C ASN A 81 0.76 -13.38 12.28
N LEU A 82 1.16 -12.95 11.09
CA LEU A 82 1.76 -13.84 10.09
C LEU A 82 3.15 -14.31 10.50
N MET A 83 3.97 -13.39 11.02
CA MET A 83 5.39 -13.64 11.25
C MET A 83 5.71 -14.11 12.67
N ILE A 84 4.81 -13.91 13.62
CA ILE A 84 4.99 -14.33 15.02
C ILE A 84 3.93 -15.35 15.44
N ARG A 85 2.63 -14.99 15.44
CA ARG A 85 1.56 -15.88 15.98
C ARG A 85 1.35 -17.15 15.16
N ASP A 86 1.30 -17.02 13.84
CA ASP A 86 0.96 -18.10 12.91
C ASP A 86 2.22 -18.78 12.34
N PHE A 87 3.40 -18.30 12.72
CA PHE A 87 4.67 -18.93 12.37
C PHE A 87 4.95 -20.13 13.28
N GLU A 88 5.12 -21.30 12.68
CA GLU A 88 5.33 -22.58 13.36
C GLU A 88 4.31 -22.87 14.48
N ASP A 89 4.74 -22.87 15.75
CA ASP A 89 3.86 -23.10 16.91
C ASP A 89 3.40 -21.79 17.57
N GLY A 90 3.83 -20.64 17.04
CA GLY A 90 3.50 -19.31 17.55
C GLY A 90 4.36 -18.83 18.73
N SER A 91 5.46 -19.52 19.02
CA SER A 91 6.38 -19.15 20.08
C SER A 91 7.16 -17.87 19.78
N TYR A 92 7.48 -17.10 20.82
CA TYR A 92 8.32 -15.91 20.67
C TYR A 92 9.10 -15.56 21.95
N THR A 93 10.16 -14.77 21.76
CA THR A 93 10.88 -14.05 22.82
C THR A 93 11.06 -12.60 22.40
N PHE A 94 10.62 -11.66 23.24
CA PHE A 94 10.90 -10.23 23.10
C PHE A 94 11.81 -9.77 24.23
N ALA A 95 12.93 -9.14 23.91
CA ALA A 95 13.92 -8.65 24.86
C ALA A 95 14.23 -7.17 24.62
N CYS A 96 14.47 -6.43 25.69
CA CYS A 96 15.01 -5.07 25.62
C CYS A 96 15.65 -4.68 26.94
N TRP A 97 16.54 -3.69 26.90
CA TRP A 97 16.80 -2.84 28.05
C TRP A 97 15.77 -1.72 28.10
N LEU A 98 15.27 -1.41 29.29
CA LEU A 98 14.30 -0.32 29.47
C LEU A 98 14.55 0.47 30.75
N LYS A 99 14.24 1.77 30.72
CA LYS A 99 14.35 2.69 31.85
C LYS A 99 13.11 3.60 31.87
N PRO A 100 12.12 3.34 32.74
CA PRO A 100 10.89 4.12 32.77
C PRO A 100 11.11 5.49 33.43
N ILE A 101 10.50 6.53 32.87
CA ILE A 101 10.54 7.91 33.38
C ILE A 101 9.23 8.19 34.14
N GLY A 102 9.29 8.85 35.31
CA GLY A 102 8.09 9.43 35.94
C GLY A 102 7.00 8.44 36.38
N SER A 103 7.07 8.02 37.65
CA SER A 103 6.28 6.92 38.23
C SER A 103 6.36 5.64 37.39
N ALA A 104 7.27 4.75 37.79
CA ALA A 104 7.17 3.35 37.44
C ALA A 104 5.71 2.85 37.56
N GLY A 105 4.87 3.41 38.45
CA GLY A 105 3.45 3.11 38.62
C GLY A 105 2.42 3.50 37.52
N GLY A 106 2.83 4.01 36.36
CA GLY A 106 1.96 4.30 35.20
C GLY A 106 1.58 3.07 34.35
N GLN A 107 0.85 3.27 33.25
CA GLN A 107 0.67 2.27 32.20
C GLN A 107 1.38 2.75 30.93
N GLY A 108 2.10 1.86 30.25
CA GLY A 108 2.78 2.14 28.98
C GLY A 108 3.22 0.84 28.32
N PHE A 109 3.12 0.76 27.00
CA PHE A 109 3.30 -0.49 26.25
C PHE A 109 4.50 -0.39 25.33
N ILE A 110 5.37 -1.39 25.42
CA ILE A 110 6.63 -1.45 24.68
C ILE A 110 6.42 -2.28 23.41
N TRP A 111 5.74 -3.41 23.54
CA TRP A 111 5.50 -4.33 22.42
C TRP A 111 4.03 -4.30 22.07
N GLY A 112 3.67 -3.75 20.92
CA GLY A 112 2.30 -3.67 20.46
C GLY A 112 2.15 -3.87 18.97
N GLN A 113 0.97 -3.51 18.48
CA GLN A 113 0.58 -3.67 17.08
C GLN A 113 -0.50 -2.65 16.71
N THR A 114 -0.68 -2.41 15.42
CA THR A 114 -1.62 -1.39 14.91
C THR A 114 -3.08 -1.72 15.22
N GLN A 115 -3.49 -3.00 15.28
CA GLN A 115 -4.81 -3.39 15.78
C GLN A 115 -4.69 -4.08 17.16
N GLN A 116 -5.75 -4.04 17.98
CA GLN A 116 -5.73 -4.65 19.33
C GLN A 116 -5.20 -6.09 19.31
N GLY A 117 -4.18 -6.40 20.09
CA GLY A 117 -3.62 -7.74 20.24
C GLY A 117 -2.57 -7.83 21.32
N ILE A 118 -1.32 -8.08 20.95
CA ILE A 118 -0.18 -8.03 21.88
C ILE A 118 -0.06 -6.61 22.47
N HIS A 119 0.16 -6.53 23.78
CA HIS A 119 0.51 -5.27 24.46
C HIS A 119 1.30 -5.54 25.74
N ASN A 120 2.56 -5.93 25.55
CA ASN A 120 3.49 -6.17 26.65
C ASN A 120 4.17 -4.84 27.06
N GLY A 121 4.42 -4.65 28.35
CA GLY A 121 4.98 -3.39 28.84
C GLY A 121 4.91 -3.26 30.36
N ILE A 122 4.51 -2.09 30.86
CA ILE A 122 4.43 -1.78 32.28
C ILE A 122 2.99 -1.43 32.65
N ARG A 123 2.49 -1.98 33.77
CA ARG A 123 1.13 -1.68 34.27
C ARG A 123 1.03 -1.83 35.78
N ASN A 124 -0.13 -1.48 36.34
CA ASN A 124 -0.60 -1.88 37.69
C ASN A 124 0.39 -1.59 38.85
N GLY A 125 0.97 -0.40 38.88
CA GLY A 125 1.93 -0.03 39.93
C GLY A 125 3.39 -0.31 39.56
N GLY A 126 3.66 -0.51 38.27
CA GLY A 126 5.01 -0.50 37.71
C GLY A 126 5.66 -1.83 37.61
N VAL A 127 4.86 -2.86 37.48
CA VAL A 127 5.31 -4.22 37.24
C VAL A 127 5.28 -4.48 35.74
N LEU A 128 6.19 -5.33 35.27
CA LEU A 128 6.13 -5.84 33.90
C LEU A 128 4.79 -6.57 33.67
N HIS A 129 4.23 -6.38 32.49
CA HIS A 129 2.90 -6.81 32.10
C HIS A 129 2.98 -7.61 30.80
N SER A 130 2.30 -8.76 30.76
CA SER A 130 2.09 -9.55 29.55
C SER A 130 0.61 -9.55 29.20
N ALA A 131 0.28 -9.37 27.92
CA ALA A 131 -1.10 -9.38 27.46
C ALA A 131 -1.26 -9.74 25.98
N HIS A 132 -2.17 -10.69 25.72
CA HIS A 132 -2.76 -11.03 24.42
C HIS A 132 -4.26 -10.77 24.49
N TRP A 133 -4.66 -9.50 24.29
CA TRP A 133 -6.05 -8.99 24.36
C TRP A 133 -7.08 -9.88 25.09
N GLY A 134 -7.23 -9.63 26.40
CA GLY A 134 -8.14 -10.38 27.28
C GLY A 134 -7.48 -11.55 28.02
N ALA A 135 -6.17 -11.73 27.86
CA ALA A 135 -5.31 -12.65 28.61
C ALA A 135 -4.17 -11.87 29.30
N ASP A 136 -4.54 -11.02 30.24
CA ASP A 136 -3.64 -10.04 30.89
C ASP A 136 -3.15 -10.55 32.25
N TRP A 137 -1.85 -10.43 32.54
CA TRP A 137 -1.30 -10.67 33.88
C TRP A 137 -0.01 -9.87 34.11
N ASN A 138 0.39 -9.75 35.38
CA ASN A 138 1.59 -9.00 35.76
C ASN A 138 2.65 -9.90 36.41
N ALA A 139 3.91 -9.56 36.20
CA ALA A 139 5.03 -10.10 36.94
C ALA A 139 5.03 -9.61 38.41
N ASN A 140 6.07 -9.97 39.17
CA ASN A 140 6.07 -9.81 40.62
C ASN A 140 6.77 -8.53 41.10
N THR A 141 7.79 -8.06 40.38
CA THR A 141 8.69 -7.00 40.85
C THR A 141 8.28 -5.64 40.30
N ALA A 142 8.05 -4.68 41.19
CA ALA A 142 7.81 -3.30 40.81
C ALA A 142 9.14 -2.62 40.43
N LEU A 143 9.16 -1.99 39.27
CA LEU A 143 10.32 -1.29 38.74
C LEU A 143 10.57 0.02 39.49
N GLU A 144 11.83 0.44 39.50
CA GLU A 144 12.25 1.75 39.99
C GLU A 144 12.35 2.71 38.80
N ALA A 145 11.80 3.92 38.94
CA ALA A 145 11.94 4.95 37.90
C ALA A 145 13.41 5.39 37.74
N GLU A 146 13.78 5.79 36.53
CA GLU A 146 15.13 6.25 36.18
C GLU A 146 16.25 5.20 36.37
N LYS A 147 15.88 3.92 36.43
CA LYS A 147 16.85 2.80 36.51
C LYS A 147 16.69 1.90 35.30
N TRP A 148 17.80 1.63 34.60
CA TRP A 148 17.88 0.62 33.56
C TRP A 148 17.69 -0.78 34.14
N VAL A 149 16.87 -1.59 33.48
CA VAL A 149 16.67 -3.02 33.73
C VAL A 149 16.60 -3.75 32.40
N HIS A 150 16.99 -5.02 32.39
CA HIS A 150 16.78 -5.90 31.24
C HIS A 150 15.46 -6.67 31.42
N ALA A 151 14.58 -6.63 30.43
CA ALA A 151 13.28 -7.29 30.51
C ALA A 151 13.04 -8.19 29.29
N VAL A 152 12.53 -9.39 29.56
CA VAL A 152 12.23 -10.38 28.53
C VAL A 152 10.83 -10.94 28.73
N TRP A 153 10.07 -11.04 27.65
CA TRP A 153 8.78 -11.72 27.59
C TRP A 153 8.91 -12.95 26.68
N THR A 154 8.52 -14.11 27.18
CA THR A 154 8.46 -15.33 26.37
C THR A 154 7.03 -15.85 26.30
N TYR A 155 6.69 -16.45 25.17
CA TYR A 155 5.47 -17.23 24.97
C TYR A 155 5.83 -18.51 24.23
N ASP A 156 5.48 -19.64 24.84
CA ASP A 156 5.58 -20.99 24.29
C ASP A 156 4.20 -21.33 23.70
N GLY A 157 4.10 -21.27 22.37
CA GLY A 157 2.85 -21.48 21.67
C GLY A 157 2.42 -22.95 21.60
N ALA A 158 3.38 -23.90 21.64
CA ALA A 158 3.07 -25.33 21.74
C ALA A 158 2.36 -25.69 23.05
N ASN A 159 2.68 -24.99 24.14
CA ASN A 159 2.13 -25.26 25.47
C ASN A 159 1.12 -24.21 25.96
N ASP A 160 0.88 -23.13 25.21
CA ASP A 160 0.06 -21.99 25.62
C ASP A 160 0.50 -21.44 27.00
N THR A 161 1.80 -21.19 27.16
CA THR A 161 2.37 -20.66 28.41
C THR A 161 3.28 -19.47 28.17
N ALA A 162 3.31 -18.53 29.11
CA ALA A 162 4.18 -17.36 29.02
C ALA A 162 4.93 -17.10 30.33
N ALA A 163 6.12 -16.52 30.20
CA ALA A 163 6.97 -16.09 31.30
C ALA A 163 7.52 -14.68 31.07
N ILE A 164 7.88 -14.01 32.16
CA ILE A 164 8.52 -12.70 32.18
C ILE A 164 9.79 -12.81 33.02
N TYR A 165 10.91 -12.34 32.48
CA TYR A 165 12.21 -12.28 33.15
C TYR A 165 12.61 -10.83 33.38
N LEU A 166 13.27 -10.58 34.51
CA LEU A 166 13.80 -9.28 34.90
C LEU A 166 15.27 -9.45 35.32
N ASP A 167 16.16 -8.69 34.69
CA ASP A 167 17.62 -8.75 34.90
C ASP A 167 18.19 -10.18 34.76
N GLY A 168 17.64 -10.96 33.81
CA GLY A 168 18.06 -12.33 33.49
C GLY A 168 17.35 -13.42 34.30
N GLU A 169 16.66 -13.05 35.37
CA GLU A 169 16.01 -13.97 36.30
C GLU A 169 14.49 -14.03 36.11
N LEU A 170 13.87 -15.19 36.36
CA LEU A 170 12.42 -15.37 36.22
C LEU A 170 11.65 -14.50 37.24
N ASP A 171 10.90 -13.50 36.77
CA ASP A 171 10.08 -12.62 37.62
C ASP A 171 8.61 -13.02 37.65
N GLY A 172 8.07 -13.66 36.61
CA GLY A 172 6.68 -14.12 36.58
C GLY A 172 6.43 -15.24 35.58
N GLY A 173 5.52 -16.16 35.91
CA GLY A 173 5.29 -17.38 35.11
C GLY A 173 6.31 -18.51 35.39
N PRO A 174 6.46 -19.50 34.49
CA PRO A 174 5.58 -19.74 33.36
C PRO A 174 4.15 -20.02 33.84
N GLN A 175 3.16 -19.45 33.17
CA GLN A 175 1.74 -19.70 33.46
C GLN A 175 0.93 -19.74 32.18
N ALA A 176 -0.28 -20.30 32.26
CA ALA A 176 -1.16 -20.42 31.10
C ALA A 176 -1.48 -19.04 30.50
N GLN A 177 -1.20 -18.88 29.22
CA GLN A 177 -1.50 -17.69 28.42
C GLN A 177 -2.06 -18.16 27.08
N ARG A 178 -3.15 -17.53 26.63
CA ARG A 178 -3.71 -17.84 25.31
C ARG A 178 -2.82 -17.25 24.23
N ALA A 179 -2.82 -17.83 23.03
CA ALA A 179 -2.19 -17.24 21.86
C ALA A 179 -2.55 -15.76 21.63
N PRO A 180 -1.62 -14.97 21.05
CA PRO A 180 -1.88 -13.61 20.60
C PRO A 180 -3.17 -13.52 19.76
N ASN A 181 -3.98 -12.50 19.98
CA ASN A 181 -5.23 -12.29 19.25
C ASN A 181 -5.37 -10.83 18.84
N GLY A 182 -5.02 -10.51 17.59
CA GLY A 182 -5.13 -9.18 17.02
C GLY A 182 -4.83 -9.16 15.54
N GLY A 183 -4.27 -8.05 15.04
CA GLY A 183 -3.65 -7.98 13.72
C GLY A 183 -2.84 -6.69 13.47
N GLY A 184 -2.25 -6.65 12.28
CA GLY A 184 -1.46 -5.52 11.78
C GLY A 184 0.00 -5.53 12.23
N SER A 185 0.73 -4.51 11.76
CA SER A 185 2.17 -4.40 11.93
C SER A 185 2.62 -4.14 13.36
N PHE A 186 3.86 -4.52 13.65
CA PHE A 186 4.53 -4.35 14.94
C PHE A 186 4.76 -2.88 15.28
N LEU A 187 4.47 -2.52 16.54
CA LEU A 187 4.73 -1.22 17.13
C LEU A 187 5.69 -1.35 18.31
N LEU A 188 6.77 -0.58 18.28
CA LEU A 188 7.66 -0.43 19.42
C LEU A 188 7.35 0.89 20.15
N GLY A 189 7.00 0.80 21.42
CA GLY A 189 6.69 1.96 22.27
C GLY A 189 5.22 2.42 22.23
N ALA A 190 4.30 1.64 21.64
CA ALA A 190 2.86 1.87 21.74
C ALA A 190 2.03 0.60 21.50
N ARG A 191 0.70 0.73 21.54
CA ARG A 191 -0.27 -0.29 21.10
C ARG A 191 -1.49 0.34 20.42
N ASN A 192 -2.22 -0.48 19.65
CA ASN A 192 -3.52 -0.14 19.07
C ASN A 192 -3.45 1.20 18.32
N ASN A 193 -2.61 1.21 17.28
CA ASN A 193 -2.39 2.34 16.39
C ASN A 193 -1.93 3.61 17.13
N GLY A 194 -0.91 3.47 17.99
CA GLY A 194 -0.33 4.59 18.74
C GLY A 194 -1.13 5.11 19.94
N SER A 195 -2.29 4.52 20.28
CA SER A 195 -3.23 5.12 21.26
C SER A 195 -2.77 5.11 22.73
N GLU A 196 -1.86 4.23 23.13
CA GLU A 196 -1.33 4.11 24.50
C GLU A 196 0.18 3.86 24.47
N GLN A 197 0.94 4.95 24.56
CA GLN A 197 2.39 5.00 24.35
C GLN A 197 3.19 4.68 25.61
N TYR A 198 4.44 4.27 25.42
CA TYR A 198 5.45 4.16 26.46
C TYR A 198 6.14 5.51 26.68
N ASP A 199 6.35 5.85 27.96
CA ASP A 199 7.15 7.02 28.36
C ASP A 199 8.40 6.53 29.10
N GLY A 200 9.54 6.56 28.44
CA GLY A 200 10.78 6.01 28.96
C GLY A 200 11.88 5.88 27.92
N TYR A 201 12.97 5.24 28.32
CA TYR A 201 14.08 4.93 27.43
C TYR A 201 14.12 3.44 27.12
N LEU A 202 14.45 3.10 25.88
CA LEU A 202 14.69 1.73 25.43
C LEU A 202 16.10 1.62 24.83
N ASP A 203 16.67 0.43 24.92
CA ASP A 203 17.92 0.06 24.28
C ASP A 203 17.95 -1.44 23.96
N ASP A 204 18.80 -1.87 23.02
CA ASP A 204 19.07 -3.26 22.67
C ASP A 204 17.77 -4.10 22.50
N VAL A 205 16.89 -3.66 21.60
CA VAL A 205 15.56 -4.24 21.37
C VAL A 205 15.68 -5.42 20.43
N ALA A 206 15.26 -6.62 20.84
CA ALA A 206 15.37 -7.81 20.02
C ALA A 206 14.15 -8.74 20.07
N ILE A 207 13.88 -9.40 18.95
CA ILE A 207 12.79 -10.38 18.78
C ILE A 207 13.37 -11.71 18.29
N TRP A 208 12.90 -12.81 18.87
CA TRP A 208 13.05 -14.16 18.34
C TRP A 208 11.69 -14.83 18.19
N ARG A 209 11.58 -15.74 17.22
CA ARG A 209 10.37 -16.54 16.95
C ARG A 209 10.39 -17.90 17.66
N GLU A 210 11.07 -17.94 18.79
CA GLU A 210 11.21 -19.13 19.64
C GLU A 210 11.36 -18.70 21.11
N VAL A 211 11.21 -19.64 22.04
CA VAL A 211 11.49 -19.40 23.45
C VAL A 211 12.97 -19.58 23.72
N LEU A 212 13.67 -18.50 24.08
CA LEU A 212 15.07 -18.58 24.44
C LEU A 212 15.28 -19.35 25.76
N PRO A 213 16.35 -20.16 25.86
CA PRO A 213 16.73 -20.79 27.12
C PRO A 213 17.07 -19.77 28.21
N GLU A 214 16.81 -20.11 29.48
CA GLU A 214 17.10 -19.20 30.62
C GLU A 214 18.56 -18.73 30.68
N GLY A 215 19.52 -19.60 30.33
CA GLY A 215 20.94 -19.24 30.29
C GLY A 215 21.26 -18.18 29.23
N THR A 216 20.54 -18.21 28.12
CA THR A 216 20.63 -17.24 27.02
C THR A 216 20.01 -15.91 27.43
N ILE A 217 18.86 -15.94 28.09
CA ILE A 217 18.20 -14.75 28.68
C ILE A 217 19.12 -14.07 29.70
N GLN A 218 19.82 -14.85 30.54
CA GLN A 218 20.82 -14.31 31.46
C GLN A 218 22.00 -13.69 30.73
N ALA A 219 22.49 -14.32 29.65
CA ALA A 219 23.60 -13.78 28.86
C ALA A 219 23.27 -12.42 28.24
N LEU A 220 22.04 -12.23 27.73
CA LEU A 220 21.55 -10.93 27.26
C LEU A 220 21.52 -9.90 28.40
N ALA A 221 21.06 -10.28 29.59
CA ALA A 221 21.06 -9.41 30.77
C ALA A 221 22.48 -9.05 31.27
N ASP A 222 23.46 -9.91 30.99
CA ASP A 222 24.88 -9.68 31.29
C ASP A 222 25.59 -8.82 30.21
N GLY A 223 24.87 -8.40 29.15
CA GLY A 223 25.36 -7.51 28.09
C GLY A 223 25.85 -8.22 26.83
N THR A 224 25.47 -9.49 26.62
CA THR A 224 25.78 -10.19 25.37
C THR A 224 24.92 -9.62 24.24
N SER A 225 25.51 -9.32 23.09
CA SER A 225 24.78 -8.81 21.94
C SER A 225 23.82 -9.86 21.36
N PRO A 226 22.57 -9.48 21.04
CA PRO A 226 21.63 -10.31 20.29
C PRO A 226 22.17 -10.87 18.96
N ILE A 227 23.09 -10.18 18.30
CA ILE A 227 23.71 -10.59 17.02
C ILE A 227 25.12 -11.21 17.18
N GLY A 228 25.55 -11.48 18.42
CA GLY A 228 26.65 -12.40 18.70
C GLY A 228 27.72 -11.89 19.67
N ALA A 229 28.19 -12.83 20.49
CA ALA A 229 29.61 -13.12 20.69
C ALA A 229 29.81 -14.47 21.43
N THR A 230 29.62 -15.59 20.73
CA THR A 230 30.37 -16.84 20.97
C THR A 230 30.46 -17.63 19.65
N GLN A 231 31.51 -17.37 18.87
CA GLN A 231 31.87 -18.19 17.71
C GLN A 231 33.11 -19.00 18.09
N GLU A 232 33.00 -20.32 18.13
CA GLU A 232 34.20 -21.16 18.02
C GLU A 232 34.73 -21.01 16.59
N ASP A 233 36.00 -20.65 16.48
CA ASP A 233 36.81 -20.56 15.27
C ASP A 233 37.99 -21.50 15.57
N THR A 234 37.80 -22.78 15.23
CA THR A 234 38.65 -23.88 15.71
C THR A 234 40.07 -23.77 15.14
N ASP A 235 40.21 -23.25 13.93
CA ASP A 235 41.49 -23.15 13.25
C ASP A 235 42.10 -21.73 13.26
N GLY A 236 41.31 -20.73 13.68
CA GLY A 236 41.75 -19.37 13.98
C GLY A 236 41.92 -18.52 12.73
N ASP A 237 41.21 -18.83 11.65
CA ASP A 237 41.34 -18.17 10.36
C ASP A 237 40.42 -16.96 10.17
N GLY A 238 39.47 -16.77 11.09
CA GLY A 238 38.53 -15.66 11.11
C GLY A 238 37.14 -16.01 10.57
N LEU A 239 36.92 -17.22 10.06
CA LEU A 239 35.60 -17.77 9.79
C LEU A 239 35.10 -18.59 10.99
N PRO A 240 33.80 -18.56 11.31
CA PRO A 240 33.25 -19.41 12.37
C PRO A 240 32.96 -20.81 11.87
N ASP A 241 33.30 -21.83 12.66
CA ASP A 241 33.04 -23.25 12.36
C ASP A 241 31.59 -23.52 11.90
N SER A 242 30.62 -22.84 12.53
CA SER A 242 29.20 -22.99 12.23
C SER A 242 28.78 -22.38 10.87
N TRP A 243 29.46 -21.33 10.43
CA TRP A 243 29.21 -20.68 9.14
C TRP A 243 29.86 -21.48 8.01
N GLU A 244 31.09 -21.94 8.25
CA GLU A 244 31.84 -22.86 7.41
C GLU A 244 31.07 -24.16 7.14
N GLU A 245 30.55 -24.83 8.18
CA GLU A 245 29.75 -26.05 8.03
C GLU A 245 28.45 -25.79 7.23
N LYS A 246 27.79 -24.65 7.45
CA LYS A 246 26.53 -24.31 6.80
C LYS A 246 26.69 -24.16 5.29
N TYR A 247 27.74 -23.47 4.85
CA TYR A 247 27.95 -23.20 3.42
C TYR A 247 28.90 -24.19 2.75
N GLY A 248 29.58 -25.03 3.53
CA GLY A 248 30.53 -26.02 3.05
C GLY A 248 31.85 -25.39 2.60
N VAL A 249 32.23 -24.29 3.24
CA VAL A 249 33.43 -23.48 2.96
C VAL A 249 34.40 -23.57 4.14
N ASP A 250 35.71 -23.41 3.92
CA ASP A 250 36.79 -23.61 4.93
C ASP A 250 38.03 -22.75 4.61
N ASP A 251 37.96 -21.90 3.57
CA ASP A 251 39.08 -21.06 3.12
C ASP A 251 38.60 -19.62 3.09
N PRO A 252 39.01 -18.72 4.00
CA PRO A 252 38.59 -17.33 4.03
C PRO A 252 38.94 -16.57 2.75
N GLU A 253 39.96 -17.03 2.02
CA GLU A 253 40.35 -16.46 0.73
C GLU A 253 39.75 -17.21 -0.48
N GLY A 254 38.89 -18.21 -0.24
CA GLY A 254 38.09 -18.87 -1.25
C GLY A 254 37.02 -17.96 -1.87
N ASP A 255 36.59 -18.28 -3.08
CA ASP A 255 35.54 -17.59 -3.86
C ASP A 255 34.74 -18.70 -4.55
N ASP A 256 33.84 -19.32 -3.79
CA ASP A 256 33.27 -20.63 -4.13
C ASP A 256 32.18 -20.55 -5.21
N ASP A 257 31.49 -19.42 -5.32
CA ASP A 257 30.50 -19.15 -6.37
C ASP A 257 31.04 -18.32 -7.55
N ASN A 258 32.27 -17.82 -7.46
CA ASN A 258 32.99 -17.10 -8.51
C ASN A 258 32.35 -15.75 -8.88
N ASP A 259 31.76 -15.05 -7.92
CA ASP A 259 31.25 -13.69 -8.07
C ASP A 259 32.34 -12.61 -7.86
N GLY A 260 33.46 -13.01 -7.25
CA GLY A 260 34.64 -12.18 -6.99
C GLY A 260 34.72 -11.57 -5.59
N LEU A 261 33.84 -11.95 -4.66
CA LEU A 261 34.01 -11.78 -3.21
C LEU A 261 34.71 -13.00 -2.62
N THR A 262 35.44 -12.80 -1.52
CA THR A 262 36.00 -13.93 -0.77
C THR A 262 35.03 -14.40 0.30
N ASN A 263 35.13 -15.66 0.73
CA ASN A 263 34.34 -16.19 1.83
C ASN A 263 34.43 -15.31 3.10
N ALA A 264 35.60 -14.70 3.37
CA ALA A 264 35.74 -13.73 4.45
C ALA A 264 35.01 -12.41 4.18
N ASP A 265 35.07 -11.87 2.95
CA ASP A 265 34.32 -10.67 2.57
C ASP A 265 32.81 -10.92 2.67
N GLU A 266 32.34 -12.10 2.26
CA GLU A 266 30.94 -12.51 2.35
C GLU A 266 30.51 -12.78 3.77
N PHE A 267 31.38 -13.36 4.61
CA PHE A 267 31.11 -13.51 6.03
C PHE A 267 30.93 -12.15 6.72
N GLU A 268 31.85 -11.21 6.48
CA GLU A 268 31.79 -9.83 7.00
C GLU A 268 30.57 -9.07 6.46
N ALA A 269 30.24 -9.25 5.18
CA ALA A 269 29.07 -8.65 4.53
C ALA A 269 27.76 -9.44 4.75
N ARG A 270 27.81 -10.57 5.48
CA ARG A 270 26.71 -11.50 5.78
C ARG A 270 25.97 -12.07 4.55
N ARG A 271 26.71 -12.45 3.51
CA ARG A 271 26.23 -13.01 2.23
C ARG A 271 26.35 -14.53 2.14
N LYS A 272 25.99 -15.08 0.98
CA LYS A 272 25.99 -16.53 0.73
C LYS A 272 27.21 -16.92 -0.12
N PRO A 273 28.27 -17.50 0.46
CA PRO A 273 29.50 -17.88 -0.25
C PRO A 273 29.36 -18.99 -1.30
N ASN A 274 28.15 -19.47 -1.50
CA ASN A 274 27.83 -20.50 -2.47
C ASN A 274 26.77 -20.04 -3.48
N LYS A 275 26.47 -18.74 -3.53
CA LYS A 275 25.43 -18.18 -4.38
C LYS A 275 25.77 -16.75 -4.79
N ALA A 276 26.30 -16.65 -6.02
CA ALA A 276 26.80 -15.41 -6.58
C ALA A 276 25.79 -14.26 -6.60
N ASP A 277 24.50 -14.56 -6.67
CA ASP A 277 23.38 -13.61 -6.64
C ASP A 277 22.48 -14.03 -5.48
N SER A 278 22.68 -13.41 -4.33
CA SER A 278 22.14 -13.86 -3.05
C SER A 278 20.62 -13.74 -2.96
N ASP A 279 19.98 -12.77 -3.62
CA ASP A 279 18.54 -12.48 -3.62
C ASP A 279 17.80 -12.73 -4.95
N GLU A 280 18.50 -13.13 -6.01
CA GLU A 280 17.98 -13.54 -7.32
C GLU A 280 17.38 -12.42 -8.18
N ASP A 281 17.88 -11.20 -8.02
CA ASP A 281 17.40 -10.02 -8.72
C ASP A 281 18.06 -9.82 -10.11
N GLY A 282 19.15 -10.54 -10.38
CA GLY A 282 19.93 -10.50 -11.62
C GLY A 282 21.26 -9.75 -11.54
N LEU A 283 21.64 -9.19 -10.39
CA LEU A 283 22.97 -8.69 -10.06
C LEU A 283 23.67 -9.68 -9.13
N ASN A 284 25.00 -9.76 -9.23
CA ASN A 284 25.77 -10.57 -8.30
C ASN A 284 26.24 -9.72 -7.11
N ASP A 285 26.51 -10.34 -5.96
CA ASP A 285 26.76 -9.63 -4.69
C ASP A 285 27.92 -8.63 -4.83
N ASN A 286 28.97 -9.00 -5.57
CA ASN A 286 30.07 -8.09 -5.88
C ASN A 286 29.68 -6.88 -6.74
N GLN A 287 28.81 -7.06 -7.75
CA GLN A 287 28.29 -5.97 -8.59
C GLN A 287 27.48 -5.00 -7.74
N GLU A 288 26.68 -5.53 -6.84
CA GLU A 288 25.85 -4.72 -5.96
C GLU A 288 26.68 -3.89 -5.01
N LEU A 289 27.70 -4.48 -4.38
CA LEU A 289 28.58 -3.77 -3.46
C LEU A 289 29.50 -2.75 -4.15
N THR A 290 29.95 -3.02 -5.38
CA THR A 290 31.02 -2.23 -6.02
C THR A 290 30.57 -1.32 -7.15
N VAL A 291 29.39 -1.57 -7.73
CA VAL A 291 28.89 -0.85 -8.91
C VAL A 291 27.63 -0.05 -8.59
N THR A 292 26.59 -0.68 -8.07
CA THR A 292 25.27 -0.05 -7.82
C THR A 292 25.13 0.45 -6.40
N ASN A 293 25.91 -0.08 -5.45
CA ASN A 293 25.78 0.19 -4.01
C ASN A 293 24.38 -0.19 -3.47
N THR A 294 23.78 -1.23 -4.07
CA THR A 294 22.53 -1.86 -3.64
C THR A 294 22.79 -2.94 -2.60
N ASN A 295 21.73 -3.55 -2.06
CA ASN A 295 21.86 -4.59 -1.04
C ASN A 295 21.68 -6.00 -1.64
N PRO A 296 22.72 -6.84 -1.71
CA PRO A 296 22.63 -8.23 -2.22
C PRO A 296 21.69 -9.24 -1.54
N LEU A 297 20.85 -8.77 -0.62
CA LEU A 297 19.86 -9.59 0.09
C LEU A 297 18.46 -9.00 -0.05
N ASN A 298 18.34 -7.89 -0.78
CA ASN A 298 17.10 -7.22 -1.08
C ASN A 298 17.03 -6.96 -2.57
N SER A 299 16.17 -7.73 -3.24
CA SER A 299 16.06 -7.71 -4.70
C SER A 299 15.50 -6.40 -5.29
N ASP A 300 15.03 -5.48 -4.45
CA ASP A 300 14.46 -4.17 -4.81
C ASP A 300 14.86 -3.16 -3.71
N SER A 301 16.02 -2.54 -3.89
CA SER A 301 16.74 -1.77 -2.88
C SER A 301 16.05 -0.46 -2.52
N ASP A 302 15.33 0.17 -3.45
CA ASP A 302 14.62 1.41 -3.21
C ASP A 302 13.10 1.27 -3.05
N ARG A 303 12.58 0.07 -3.30
CA ARG A 303 11.20 -0.35 -3.02
C ARG A 303 10.17 0.30 -3.94
N ASP A 304 10.56 0.62 -5.17
CA ASP A 304 9.66 1.14 -6.18
C ASP A 304 8.86 0.03 -6.91
N GLY A 305 9.26 -1.23 -6.72
CA GLY A 305 8.66 -2.42 -7.30
C GLY A 305 9.34 -2.94 -8.57
N ILE A 306 10.49 -2.39 -8.96
CA ILE A 306 11.39 -2.93 -9.98
C ILE A 306 12.61 -3.55 -9.27
N LEU A 307 13.08 -4.70 -9.76
CA LEU A 307 14.27 -5.33 -9.19
C LEU A 307 15.54 -4.57 -9.57
N ASP A 308 16.56 -4.49 -8.70
CA ASP A 308 17.76 -3.68 -8.97
C ASP A 308 18.45 -4.10 -10.29
N GLY A 309 18.53 -5.41 -10.55
CA GLY A 309 19.04 -5.96 -11.81
C GLY A 309 18.22 -5.57 -13.04
N ALA A 310 16.90 -5.45 -12.90
CA ALA A 310 16.02 -4.96 -13.95
C ALA A 310 16.19 -3.46 -14.18
N GLU A 311 16.38 -2.67 -13.13
CA GLU A 311 16.63 -1.23 -13.17
C GLU A 311 17.97 -0.89 -13.83
N VAL A 312 19.06 -1.55 -13.43
CA VAL A 312 20.37 -1.39 -14.08
C VAL A 312 20.29 -1.70 -15.57
N THR A 313 19.47 -2.69 -15.94
CA THR A 313 19.22 -3.05 -17.34
C THR A 313 18.34 -2.01 -18.06
N GLY A 314 17.35 -1.45 -17.35
CA GLY A 314 16.40 -0.44 -17.81
C GLY A 314 17.00 0.97 -17.91
N GLY A 315 18.09 1.23 -17.19
CA GLY A 315 18.78 2.52 -17.15
C GLY A 315 18.33 3.45 -16.02
N THR A 316 17.55 2.95 -15.06
CA THR A 316 17.17 3.64 -13.82
C THR A 316 18.23 3.44 -12.72
N ASP A 317 18.11 4.16 -11.61
CA ASP A 317 19.03 4.15 -10.47
C ASP A 317 18.42 3.34 -9.31
N PRO A 318 18.90 2.12 -9.03
CA PRO A 318 18.24 1.19 -8.09
C PRO A 318 18.33 1.56 -6.61
N ASN A 319 18.68 2.80 -6.31
CA ASN A 319 18.68 3.35 -4.96
C ASN A 319 17.80 4.61 -4.88
N LYS A 320 16.97 4.84 -5.90
CA LYS A 320 16.09 6.00 -6.03
C LYS A 320 14.79 5.56 -6.67
N PRO A 321 13.69 5.57 -5.89
CA PRO A 321 12.40 5.23 -6.44
C PRO A 321 12.03 6.13 -7.63
N ASP A 322 12.48 7.38 -7.64
CA ASP A 322 12.33 8.36 -8.73
C ASP A 322 13.72 8.75 -9.26
N THR A 323 14.14 8.16 -10.38
CA THR A 323 15.48 8.31 -10.93
C THR A 323 15.77 9.74 -11.38
N ASP A 324 14.81 10.39 -12.03
CA ASP A 324 15.01 11.68 -12.67
C ASP A 324 14.58 12.89 -11.83
N GLY A 325 13.89 12.63 -10.73
CA GLY A 325 13.52 13.56 -9.68
C GLY A 325 12.34 14.45 -10.05
N ASP A 326 11.37 13.97 -10.82
CA ASP A 326 10.18 14.72 -11.19
C ASP A 326 8.93 14.45 -10.35
N GLY A 327 9.01 13.49 -9.43
CA GLY A 327 8.04 13.21 -8.40
C GLY A 327 7.19 11.96 -8.64
N PHE A 328 7.55 11.11 -9.61
CA PHE A 328 6.94 9.81 -9.85
C PHE A 328 7.99 8.71 -9.75
N ASP A 329 7.61 7.60 -9.13
CA ASP A 329 8.52 6.46 -9.02
C ASP A 329 8.69 5.78 -10.40
N ASP A 330 9.85 5.18 -10.68
CA ASP A 330 10.24 4.67 -11.99
C ASP A 330 9.29 3.55 -12.46
N ASN A 331 8.84 2.69 -11.54
CA ASN A 331 7.80 1.69 -11.80
C ASN A 331 6.48 2.34 -12.23
N VAL A 332 6.12 3.45 -11.62
CA VAL A 332 4.93 4.22 -12.01
C VAL A 332 5.13 4.76 -13.41
N GLU A 333 6.27 5.38 -13.70
CA GLU A 333 6.58 5.90 -15.04
C GLU A 333 6.55 4.83 -16.12
N ILE A 334 7.23 3.70 -15.89
CA ILE A 334 7.25 2.54 -16.78
C ILE A 334 5.84 1.98 -16.99
N SER A 335 5.05 1.84 -15.93
CA SER A 335 3.67 1.35 -16.02
C SER A 335 2.74 2.33 -16.77
N GLN A 336 3.01 3.64 -16.68
CA GLN A 336 2.29 4.69 -17.40
C GLN A 336 2.84 4.96 -18.81
N GLY A 337 3.92 4.27 -19.20
CA GLY A 337 4.54 4.36 -20.52
C GLY A 337 5.30 5.65 -20.76
N THR A 338 5.77 6.31 -19.69
CA THR A 338 6.61 7.50 -19.72
C THR A 338 8.08 7.10 -19.49
N ASP A 339 9.02 8.04 -19.59
CA ASP A 339 10.48 7.75 -19.57
C ASP A 339 11.07 8.10 -18.19
N PRO A 340 11.38 7.11 -17.33
CA PRO A 340 11.82 7.34 -15.94
C PRO A 340 13.19 8.02 -15.81
N THR A 341 13.84 8.30 -16.94
CA THR A 341 15.14 8.96 -16.98
C THR A 341 15.06 10.40 -17.49
N ASN A 342 13.85 10.88 -17.78
CA ASN A 342 13.59 12.18 -18.37
C ASN A 342 12.45 12.92 -17.67
N LYS A 343 12.85 13.77 -16.72
CA LYS A 343 12.02 14.64 -15.88
C LYS A 343 10.96 15.54 -16.52
N ASN A 344 10.85 15.54 -17.85
CA ASN A 344 9.83 16.27 -18.60
C ASN A 344 8.86 15.33 -19.33
N ASP A 345 9.00 14.03 -19.11
CA ASP A 345 8.22 12.93 -19.64
C ASP A 345 7.75 12.08 -18.47
N PHE A 346 6.96 12.71 -17.58
CA PHE A 346 6.36 12.11 -16.39
C PHE A 346 4.93 11.62 -16.64
N PRO A 347 4.45 10.68 -15.81
CA PRO A 347 3.04 10.41 -15.63
C PRO A 347 2.27 11.70 -15.36
N GLN A 348 1.20 11.94 -16.11
CA GLN A 348 0.27 13.03 -15.75
C GLN A 348 -0.69 12.60 -14.63
N LEU A 349 -0.16 12.01 -13.56
CA LEU A 349 -0.88 11.71 -12.32
C LEU A 349 -0.97 13.01 -11.50
N GLY A 350 -1.81 13.92 -11.98
CA GLY A 350 -2.06 15.23 -11.40
C GLY A 350 -3.41 15.80 -11.81
N GLN A 351 -4.33 14.92 -12.22
CA GLN A 351 -5.61 15.32 -12.75
C GLN A 351 -6.66 15.44 -11.64
N THR A 352 -6.50 16.47 -10.81
CA THR A 352 -7.52 16.80 -9.81
C THR A 352 -8.82 17.19 -10.53
N ILE A 353 -9.93 16.60 -10.11
CA ILE A 353 -11.27 16.88 -10.65
C ILE A 353 -12.00 17.76 -9.64
N LEU A 354 -12.41 18.95 -10.08
CA LEU A 354 -13.38 19.75 -9.35
C LEU A 354 -14.78 19.32 -9.76
N PHE A 355 -15.50 18.66 -8.85
CA PHE A 355 -16.90 18.29 -9.02
C PHE A 355 -17.82 19.35 -8.37
N ILE A 356 -18.67 19.98 -9.19
CA ILE A 356 -19.64 20.99 -8.72
C ILE A 356 -21.05 20.40 -8.71
N GLY A 357 -21.65 20.39 -7.51
CA GLY A 357 -23.05 20.04 -7.28
C GLY A 357 -23.86 21.18 -6.64
N GLY A 358 -25.17 21.00 -6.55
CA GLY A 358 -26.12 22.00 -6.06
C GLY A 358 -26.30 22.04 -4.55
N GLN A 359 -25.97 20.94 -3.85
CA GLN A 359 -26.19 20.79 -2.41
C GLN A 359 -24.92 21.07 -1.59
N ALA A 360 -25.07 21.17 -0.27
CA ALA A 360 -23.96 21.50 0.64
C ALA A 360 -22.91 20.38 0.74
N ASP A 361 -23.31 19.14 0.51
CA ASP A 361 -22.45 17.96 0.45
C ASP A 361 -22.86 17.06 -0.72
N ALA A 362 -21.92 16.26 -1.21
CA ALA A 362 -22.17 15.26 -2.25
C ALA A 362 -22.98 14.07 -1.73
N THR A 363 -23.28 13.97 -0.43
CA THR A 363 -23.97 12.79 0.14
C THR A 363 -25.50 12.85 0.00
N GLN A 364 -26.04 13.95 -0.52
CA GLN A 364 -27.46 14.19 -0.65
C GLN A 364 -27.87 14.32 -2.12
N GLY A 365 -28.83 13.49 -2.55
CA GLY A 365 -29.33 13.51 -3.95
C GLY A 365 -28.56 12.53 -4.84
N ALA A 366 -28.55 12.77 -6.14
CA ALA A 366 -27.88 11.89 -7.10
C ALA A 366 -26.39 12.28 -7.34
N ASP A 367 -25.99 13.49 -6.92
CA ASP A 367 -24.59 13.92 -6.81
C ASP A 367 -23.71 12.90 -6.07
N GLY A 368 -24.27 12.15 -5.11
CA GLY A 368 -23.53 11.12 -4.37
C GLY A 368 -23.16 9.90 -5.20
N THR A 369 -24.03 9.49 -6.12
CA THR A 369 -23.74 8.37 -7.02
C THR A 369 -22.72 8.77 -8.08
N VAL A 370 -22.76 10.03 -8.54
CA VAL A 370 -21.72 10.60 -9.41
C VAL A 370 -20.39 10.67 -8.66
N MET A 371 -20.40 11.16 -7.42
CA MET A 371 -19.19 11.24 -6.58
C MET A 371 -18.56 9.86 -6.41
N SER A 372 -19.34 8.85 -6.02
CA SER A 372 -18.81 7.48 -5.88
C SER A 372 -18.23 6.94 -7.18
N PHE A 373 -18.85 7.20 -8.33
CA PHE A 373 -18.28 6.82 -9.63
C PHE A 373 -16.94 7.50 -9.91
N LEU A 374 -16.81 8.80 -9.62
CA LEU A 374 -15.57 9.53 -9.80
C LEU A 374 -14.48 9.05 -8.83
N GLU A 375 -14.82 8.84 -7.56
CA GLU A 375 -13.90 8.36 -6.53
C GLU A 375 -13.42 6.93 -6.83
N GLU A 376 -14.31 6.06 -7.31
CA GLU A 376 -13.97 4.68 -7.69
C GLU A 376 -13.05 4.67 -8.92
N ARG A 377 -13.27 5.56 -9.90
CA ARG A 377 -12.50 5.59 -11.15
C ARG A 377 -11.17 6.34 -11.05
N TYR A 378 -11.10 7.43 -10.31
CA TYR A 378 -9.94 8.34 -10.29
C TYR A 378 -9.27 8.46 -8.91
N GLY A 379 -9.78 7.77 -7.89
CA GLY A 379 -9.29 7.84 -6.51
C GLY A 379 -9.90 9.01 -5.72
N SER A 380 -10.32 8.75 -4.49
CA SER A 380 -11.01 9.74 -3.65
C SER A 380 -10.17 10.98 -3.32
N GLN A 381 -8.84 10.82 -3.24
CA GLN A 381 -7.88 11.91 -3.04
C GLN A 381 -7.83 12.91 -4.19
N ASN A 382 -8.27 12.52 -5.40
CA ASN A 382 -8.21 13.34 -6.60
C ASN A 382 -9.52 14.09 -6.89
N ILE A 383 -10.59 13.81 -6.13
CA ILE A 383 -11.90 14.44 -6.35
C ILE A 383 -12.17 15.49 -5.26
N THR A 384 -12.37 16.73 -5.69
CA THR A 384 -12.83 17.81 -4.80
C THR A 384 -14.26 18.18 -5.11
N TYR A 385 -15.17 18.00 -4.14
CA TYR A 385 -16.55 18.46 -4.24
C TYR A 385 -16.71 19.92 -3.82
N LYS A 386 -17.51 20.69 -4.55
CA LYS A 386 -17.92 22.04 -4.15
C LYS A 386 -19.37 22.36 -4.48
N GLN A 387 -20.06 23.01 -3.54
CA GLN A 387 -21.39 23.55 -3.79
C GLN A 387 -21.34 24.74 -4.76
N ALA A 388 -22.20 24.73 -5.77
CA ALA A 388 -22.31 25.75 -6.82
C ALA A 388 -22.33 27.20 -6.32
N ASN A 389 -23.08 27.50 -5.24
CA ASN A 389 -23.17 28.86 -4.70
C ASN A 389 -21.90 29.33 -3.96
N GLN A 390 -20.97 28.42 -3.66
CA GLN A 390 -19.68 28.72 -3.02
C GLN A 390 -18.55 28.84 -4.03
N THR A 391 -18.80 28.51 -5.30
CA THR A 391 -17.77 28.56 -6.34
C THR A 391 -17.50 29.98 -6.81
N VAL A 392 -16.28 30.24 -7.29
CA VAL A 392 -15.87 31.52 -7.88
C VAL A 392 -15.16 31.28 -9.21
N ALA A 393 -15.32 32.20 -10.17
CA ALA A 393 -14.69 32.07 -11.48
C ALA A 393 -13.15 32.08 -11.36
N GLY A 394 -12.48 31.15 -12.04
CA GLY A 394 -11.03 31.01 -12.10
C GLY A 394 -10.42 30.11 -11.05
N GLU A 395 -11.19 29.58 -10.08
CA GLU A 395 -10.67 28.61 -9.12
C GLU A 395 -10.47 27.22 -9.73
N GLU A 396 -11.22 26.92 -10.79
CA GLU A 396 -11.11 25.68 -11.54
C GLU A 396 -9.77 25.56 -12.29
N ALA A 397 -9.00 26.65 -12.37
CA ALA A 397 -7.66 26.65 -12.97
C ALA A 397 -6.62 25.88 -12.14
N GLU A 398 -6.93 25.55 -10.88
CA GLU A 398 -6.11 24.66 -10.03
C GLU A 398 -6.38 23.17 -10.31
N TYR A 399 -7.36 22.87 -11.17
CA TYR A 399 -7.83 21.52 -11.47
C TYR A 399 -7.61 21.17 -12.93
N ALA A 400 -7.42 19.88 -13.22
CA ALA A 400 -7.26 19.40 -14.59
C ALA A 400 -8.60 19.23 -15.31
N LEU A 401 -9.69 19.02 -14.55
CA LEU A 401 -11.03 18.95 -15.10
C LEU A 401 -12.05 19.56 -14.17
N LEU A 402 -13.03 20.21 -14.78
CA LEU A 402 -14.26 20.60 -14.11
C LEU A 402 -15.42 19.68 -14.54
N VAL A 403 -16.01 18.98 -13.56
CA VAL A 403 -17.22 18.16 -13.73
C VAL A 403 -18.40 18.86 -13.06
N ILE A 404 -19.53 18.96 -13.77
CA ILE A 404 -20.67 19.77 -13.31
C ILE A 404 -21.96 19.00 -13.53
N SER A 405 -22.64 18.66 -12.43
CA SER A 405 -23.91 17.92 -12.48
C SER A 405 -25.09 18.82 -12.85
N SER A 406 -26.31 18.25 -12.89
CA SER A 406 -27.55 18.99 -13.18
C SER A 406 -28.24 19.59 -11.95
N THR A 407 -27.63 19.48 -10.76
CA THR A 407 -28.20 19.99 -9.51
C THR A 407 -27.89 21.46 -9.20
N PRO A 408 -26.81 22.09 -9.72
CA PRO A 408 -26.57 23.52 -9.56
C PRO A 408 -27.74 24.39 -10.05
N GLY A 409 -28.01 25.48 -9.32
CA GLY A 409 -29.02 26.46 -9.72
C GLY A 409 -28.49 27.43 -10.78
N SER A 410 -29.34 27.86 -11.71
CA SER A 410 -28.90 28.72 -12.82
C SER A 410 -28.35 30.09 -12.45
N GLY A 411 -28.73 30.63 -11.29
CA GLY A 411 -28.14 31.85 -10.75
C GLY A 411 -26.71 31.66 -10.24
N ASP A 412 -26.35 30.45 -9.82
CA ASP A 412 -25.06 30.17 -9.19
C ASP A 412 -23.97 29.86 -10.22
N MET A 413 -24.32 29.35 -11.40
CA MET A 413 -23.33 28.96 -12.40
C MET A 413 -23.09 29.99 -13.50
N ARG A 414 -24.05 30.90 -13.70
CA ARG A 414 -24.02 31.88 -14.79
C ARG A 414 -22.76 32.75 -14.74
N ASN A 415 -22.10 32.87 -15.89
CA ASN A 415 -20.88 33.64 -16.17
C ASN A 415 -19.60 33.21 -15.44
N LYS A 416 -19.55 32.03 -14.79
CA LYS A 416 -18.35 31.61 -14.05
C LYS A 416 -17.29 30.93 -14.93
N PHE A 417 -17.69 29.92 -15.69
CA PHE A 417 -16.73 28.97 -16.30
C PHE A 417 -16.64 29.06 -17.84
N HIS A 418 -17.38 29.96 -18.47
CA HIS A 418 -17.38 30.11 -19.93
C HIS A 418 -15.99 30.31 -20.53
N ASN A 419 -15.18 31.15 -19.88
CA ASN A 419 -13.82 31.47 -20.33
C ASN A 419 -12.76 30.56 -19.73
N SER A 420 -13.15 29.45 -19.08
CA SER A 420 -12.20 28.57 -18.42
C SER A 420 -11.34 27.82 -19.43
N THR A 421 -10.02 27.86 -19.23
CA THR A 421 -9.09 27.02 -20.00
C THR A 421 -9.10 25.58 -19.51
N THR A 422 -9.61 25.33 -18.30
CA THR A 422 -9.81 23.98 -17.78
C THR A 422 -10.88 23.28 -18.64
N PRO A 423 -10.64 22.03 -19.08
CA PRO A 423 -11.67 21.19 -19.70
C PRO A 423 -12.94 21.12 -18.85
N ILE A 424 -14.09 21.02 -19.51
CA ILE A 424 -15.39 20.95 -18.83
C ILE A 424 -16.20 19.75 -19.34
N VAL A 425 -16.57 18.85 -18.44
CA VAL A 425 -17.61 17.85 -18.67
C VAL A 425 -18.85 18.24 -17.86
N ASN A 426 -19.99 18.39 -18.52
CA ASN A 426 -21.19 18.84 -17.84
C ASN A 426 -22.48 18.24 -18.39
N TRP A 427 -23.48 18.23 -17.53
CA TRP A 427 -24.89 18.03 -17.88
C TRP A 427 -25.79 19.08 -17.22
N GLU A 428 -25.20 20.21 -16.83
CA GLU A 428 -25.87 21.36 -16.23
C GLU A 428 -26.59 22.21 -17.28
N GLU A 429 -27.81 22.67 -16.98
CA GLU A 429 -28.57 23.54 -17.88
C GLU A 429 -27.99 24.96 -17.96
N ALA A 430 -27.39 25.45 -16.87
CA ALA A 430 -27.12 26.87 -16.70
C ALA A 430 -25.79 27.36 -17.25
N ILE A 431 -24.78 26.50 -17.34
CA ILE A 431 -23.51 26.85 -17.99
C ILE A 431 -23.70 26.97 -19.49
N ALA A 432 -24.57 26.12 -20.02
CA ALA A 432 -25.08 26.22 -21.37
C ALA A 432 -26.07 27.39 -21.58
N ASP A 433 -26.30 28.29 -20.60
CA ASP A 433 -27.22 29.45 -20.67
C ASP A 433 -26.53 30.81 -20.39
N ASN A 434 -25.25 30.97 -20.75
CA ASN A 434 -24.56 32.26 -20.70
C ASN A 434 -25.00 33.24 -21.81
N GLY A 435 -26.30 33.48 -21.95
CA GLY A 435 -26.89 34.41 -22.93
C GLY A 435 -27.31 33.74 -24.24
N GLU A 436 -26.39 33.16 -25.00
CA GLU A 436 -26.70 32.34 -26.20
C GLU A 436 -26.34 30.86 -26.04
N GLY A 437 -25.72 30.52 -24.91
CA GLY A 437 -25.34 29.16 -24.53
C GLY A 437 -24.09 28.66 -25.22
N GLU A 438 -23.16 28.08 -24.46
CA GLU A 438 -21.86 27.60 -24.97
C GLU A 438 -22.03 26.61 -26.14
N PHE A 439 -23.02 25.71 -26.04
CA PHE A 439 -23.36 24.72 -27.05
C PHE A 439 -24.69 24.99 -27.80
N GLN A 440 -25.44 26.06 -27.50
CA GLN A 440 -26.81 26.35 -28.01
C GLN A 440 -27.88 25.28 -27.69
N VAL A 441 -27.50 24.29 -26.90
CA VAL A 441 -28.36 23.20 -26.45
C VAL A 441 -29.61 23.67 -25.66
N THR A 442 -29.66 24.89 -25.14
CA THR A 442 -30.76 25.37 -24.28
C THR A 442 -32.06 25.70 -25.01
N ALA A 443 -32.01 26.18 -26.25
CA ALA A 443 -33.22 26.58 -26.99
C ALA A 443 -34.00 25.39 -27.59
N GLY A 444 -33.32 24.26 -27.81
CA GLY A 444 -33.86 23.06 -28.46
C GLY A 444 -33.86 21.84 -27.57
N ARG A 445 -33.70 21.97 -26.26
CA ARG A 445 -33.72 20.79 -25.39
C ARG A 445 -35.12 20.22 -25.23
N THR A 446 -35.27 18.91 -25.40
CA THR A 446 -36.48 18.18 -25.02
C THR A 446 -36.20 17.24 -23.86
N LYS A 447 -37.00 17.36 -22.81
CA LYS A 447 -36.97 16.47 -21.64
C LYS A 447 -37.82 15.24 -21.91
N ASP A 448 -37.23 14.06 -21.77
CA ASP A 448 -37.97 12.80 -21.81
C ASP A 448 -37.88 12.08 -20.46
N ASN A 449 -39.01 11.59 -19.97
CA ASN A 449 -39.14 10.86 -18.71
C ASN A 449 -40.22 9.79 -18.90
N VAL A 450 -39.88 8.81 -19.73
CA VAL A 450 -40.69 7.63 -20.01
C VAL A 450 -40.25 6.46 -19.14
N ALA A 451 -41.17 5.54 -18.87
CA ALA A 451 -40.90 4.30 -18.17
C ALA A 451 -40.37 3.22 -19.14
N GLU A 452 -39.34 3.58 -19.89
CA GLU A 452 -38.70 2.77 -20.94
C GLU A 452 -37.18 2.98 -20.86
N ASP A 453 -36.43 2.02 -21.40
CA ASP A 453 -34.97 2.13 -21.44
C ASP A 453 -34.56 3.23 -22.43
N HIS A 454 -33.61 4.06 -22.05
CA HIS A 454 -33.07 5.07 -22.97
C HIS A 454 -31.96 4.46 -23.80
N VAL A 455 -32.13 4.48 -25.11
CA VAL A 455 -31.21 3.88 -26.08
C VAL A 455 -30.68 4.97 -27.01
N ILE A 456 -29.36 5.03 -27.14
CA ILE A 456 -28.68 5.93 -28.08
C ILE A 456 -28.04 5.13 -29.20
N THR A 457 -27.89 5.74 -30.37
CA THR A 457 -27.09 5.19 -31.46
C THR A 457 -25.78 5.98 -31.54
N ILE A 458 -24.65 5.28 -31.64
CA ILE A 458 -23.34 5.91 -31.92
C ILE A 458 -23.33 6.40 -33.36
N VAL A 459 -23.08 7.70 -33.57
CA VAL A 459 -23.18 8.33 -34.90
C VAL A 459 -21.83 8.71 -35.52
N GLU A 460 -20.77 8.79 -34.72
CA GLU A 460 -19.44 9.18 -35.18
C GLU A 460 -18.35 8.39 -34.44
N ASP A 461 -17.24 8.08 -35.12
CA ASP A 461 -16.09 7.41 -34.51
C ASP A 461 -15.22 8.43 -33.77
N HIS A 462 -14.87 8.13 -32.52
CA HIS A 462 -14.13 9.02 -31.64
C HIS A 462 -13.53 8.24 -30.46
N PRO A 463 -12.40 8.66 -29.87
CA PRO A 463 -11.84 8.01 -28.68
C PRO A 463 -12.83 7.82 -27.51
N ILE A 464 -13.80 8.73 -27.36
CA ILE A 464 -14.85 8.64 -26.34
C ILE A 464 -15.77 7.43 -26.54
N VAL A 465 -15.98 6.98 -27.78
CA VAL A 465 -16.86 5.84 -28.09
C VAL A 465 -16.05 4.57 -28.39
N ALA A 466 -14.78 4.52 -27.97
CA ALA A 466 -13.92 3.37 -28.23
C ALA A 466 -14.52 2.09 -27.61
N GLY A 467 -14.65 1.04 -28.42
CA GLY A 467 -15.35 -0.20 -28.01
C GLY A 467 -16.81 -0.26 -28.44
N PHE A 468 -17.36 0.85 -28.93
CA PHE A 468 -18.61 0.91 -29.67
C PHE A 468 -18.32 1.19 -31.14
N ASN A 469 -19.11 0.59 -32.03
CA ASN A 469 -19.02 0.86 -33.46
C ASN A 469 -20.06 1.92 -33.84
N VAL A 470 -19.74 2.71 -34.86
CA VAL A 470 -20.74 3.59 -35.49
C VAL A 470 -21.94 2.77 -35.96
N GLY A 471 -23.13 3.13 -35.49
CA GLY A 471 -24.38 2.45 -35.72
C GLY A 471 -24.80 1.45 -34.63
N ASP A 472 -23.98 1.25 -33.59
CA ASP A 472 -24.37 0.44 -32.43
C ASP A 472 -25.45 1.16 -31.62
N ASP A 473 -26.49 0.42 -31.26
CA ASP A 473 -27.50 0.85 -30.30
C ASP A 473 -27.03 0.48 -28.88
N VAL A 474 -26.94 1.50 -28.03
CA VAL A 474 -26.41 1.41 -26.66
C VAL A 474 -27.52 1.80 -25.69
N THR A 475 -27.94 0.85 -24.86
CA THR A 475 -28.84 1.15 -23.74
C THR A 475 -28.05 1.86 -22.66
N ILE A 476 -28.28 3.15 -22.47
CA ILE A 476 -27.53 3.94 -21.48
C ILE A 476 -28.14 3.83 -20.08
N SER A 477 -29.46 3.77 -19.96
CA SER A 477 -30.15 3.64 -18.67
C SER A 477 -31.39 2.78 -18.79
N THR A 478 -31.79 2.16 -17.69
CA THR A 478 -32.96 1.28 -17.63
C THR A 478 -34.06 1.83 -16.74
N GLY A 479 -35.31 1.52 -17.09
CA GLY A 479 -36.46 1.95 -16.30
C GLY A 479 -36.75 3.45 -16.36
N GLN A 480 -37.65 3.92 -15.49
CA GLN A 480 -38.15 5.29 -15.56
C GLN A 480 -37.13 6.31 -15.05
N THR A 481 -36.39 6.91 -15.97
CA THR A 481 -35.47 8.01 -15.68
C THR A 481 -35.59 9.17 -16.67
N GLU A 482 -35.08 10.33 -16.28
CA GLU A 482 -35.13 11.55 -17.05
C GLU A 482 -33.85 11.75 -17.86
N VAL A 483 -33.99 12.00 -19.17
CA VAL A 483 -32.89 12.29 -20.10
C VAL A 483 -33.21 13.60 -20.84
N TRP A 484 -32.17 14.38 -21.13
CA TRP A 484 -32.27 15.60 -21.93
C TRP A 484 -31.71 15.36 -23.31
N TRP A 485 -32.47 15.73 -24.32
CA TRP A 485 -32.03 15.67 -25.70
C TRP A 485 -31.82 17.07 -26.24
N SER A 486 -30.73 17.33 -26.95
CA SER A 486 -30.63 18.58 -27.71
C SER A 486 -31.20 18.41 -29.12
N THR A 487 -32.06 19.33 -29.56
CA THR A 487 -32.70 19.28 -30.90
C THR A 487 -32.36 20.49 -31.79
N ASP A 488 -31.53 21.40 -31.29
CA ASP A 488 -31.16 22.64 -31.99
C ASP A 488 -29.76 22.55 -32.61
N GLN A 489 -29.45 23.56 -33.44
CA GLN A 489 -28.13 23.74 -34.03
C GLN A 489 -27.07 23.85 -32.93
N GLN A 490 -26.06 22.97 -32.99
CA GLN A 490 -24.94 23.00 -32.07
C GLN A 490 -23.92 24.07 -32.47
N ALA A 491 -22.96 24.34 -31.59
CA ALA A 491 -21.83 25.23 -31.89
C ALA A 491 -21.17 24.85 -33.23
N PRO A 492 -20.72 25.82 -34.05
CA PRO A 492 -20.14 25.52 -35.37
C PRO A 492 -18.97 24.53 -35.33
N GLY A 493 -18.17 24.56 -34.26
CA GLY A 493 -17.03 23.64 -34.03
C GLY A 493 -17.38 22.37 -33.24
N SER A 494 -18.66 22.10 -32.99
CA SER A 494 -19.08 20.92 -32.23
C SER A 494 -19.16 19.64 -33.07
N LEU A 495 -19.00 18.51 -32.39
CA LEU A 495 -19.18 17.17 -32.93
C LEU A 495 -20.13 16.38 -32.03
N SER A 496 -21.19 15.82 -32.60
CA SER A 496 -22.09 14.92 -31.86
C SER A 496 -21.68 13.47 -32.10
N LEU A 497 -21.52 12.72 -31.01
CA LEU A 497 -21.04 11.34 -31.03
C LEU A 497 -22.18 10.32 -30.86
N ALA A 498 -23.31 10.74 -30.29
CA ALA A 498 -24.48 9.89 -30.14
C ALA A 498 -25.80 10.68 -30.14
N SER A 499 -26.86 10.02 -30.63
CA SER A 499 -28.23 10.55 -30.68
C SER A 499 -29.25 9.50 -30.20
N GLU A 500 -30.48 9.88 -29.91
CA GLU A 500 -31.58 8.93 -29.67
C GLU A 500 -31.74 7.99 -30.88
N ASN A 501 -31.97 6.71 -30.61
CA ASN A 501 -32.06 5.70 -31.67
C ASN A 501 -33.32 5.85 -32.55
N GLU A 502 -34.44 6.29 -31.98
CA GLU A 502 -35.70 6.47 -32.72
C GLU A 502 -35.84 7.85 -33.37
N ASP A 503 -35.13 8.87 -32.84
CA ASP A 503 -35.15 10.23 -33.36
C ASP A 503 -33.73 10.83 -33.38
N PRO A 504 -32.95 10.63 -34.47
CA PRO A 504 -31.57 11.11 -34.56
C PRO A 504 -31.41 12.64 -34.50
N SER A 505 -32.51 13.40 -34.53
CA SER A 505 -32.46 14.85 -34.30
C SER A 505 -32.21 15.21 -32.83
N ARG A 506 -32.36 14.24 -31.93
CA ARG A 506 -32.16 14.36 -30.49
C ARG A 506 -30.76 13.89 -30.11
N LEU A 507 -29.86 14.84 -29.93
CA LEU A 507 -28.45 14.60 -29.62
C LEU A 507 -28.27 14.33 -28.12
N PHE A 508 -27.39 13.38 -27.81
CA PHE A 508 -27.10 12.93 -26.44
C PHE A 508 -25.70 13.34 -25.96
N LEU A 509 -24.68 13.04 -26.76
CA LEU A 509 -23.28 13.32 -26.42
C LEU A 509 -22.70 14.25 -27.48
N THR A 510 -22.32 15.45 -27.06
CA THR A 510 -21.74 16.47 -27.94
C THR A 510 -20.47 17.04 -27.33
N ILE A 511 -19.44 17.20 -28.15
CA ILE A 511 -18.14 17.74 -27.75
C ILE A 511 -17.76 18.95 -28.58
N VAL A 512 -16.88 19.77 -28.04
CA VAL A 512 -16.11 20.81 -28.76
C VAL A 512 -14.66 20.67 -28.32
N ASP A 513 -13.74 20.55 -29.27
CA ASP A 513 -12.31 20.49 -28.96
C ASP A 513 -11.75 21.89 -28.61
N GLU A 514 -10.61 21.94 -27.95
CA GLU A 514 -9.94 23.21 -27.67
C GLU A 514 -9.62 23.94 -28.98
N GLY A 515 -9.96 25.24 -29.04
CA GLY A 515 -9.73 26.08 -30.21
C GLY A 515 -10.84 26.00 -31.28
N GLU A 516 -11.80 25.09 -31.17
CA GLU A 516 -12.95 25.02 -32.08
C GLU A 516 -14.04 26.05 -31.71
N GLU A 517 -14.84 26.46 -32.70
CA GLU A 517 -15.76 27.59 -32.55
C GLU A 517 -16.99 27.26 -31.67
N LEU A 518 -17.14 28.01 -30.57
CA LEU A 518 -18.33 28.06 -29.72
C LEU A 518 -19.43 28.93 -30.35
N ASN A 519 -20.65 28.90 -29.79
CA ASN A 519 -21.78 29.63 -30.36
C ASN A 519 -21.69 31.15 -30.30
N ASP A 520 -20.89 31.69 -29.40
CA ASP A 520 -20.61 33.12 -29.34
C ASP A 520 -19.62 33.59 -30.41
N GLY A 521 -19.14 32.66 -31.26
CA GLY A 521 -18.17 32.87 -32.33
C GLY A 521 -16.71 32.89 -31.86
N ASN A 522 -16.44 32.61 -30.58
CA ASN A 522 -15.10 32.53 -30.05
C ASN A 522 -14.59 31.07 -30.02
N PRO A 523 -13.27 30.85 -30.15
CA PRO A 523 -12.68 29.53 -29.91
C PRO A 523 -12.90 29.06 -28.46
N ALA A 524 -13.18 27.78 -28.28
CA ALA A 524 -13.25 27.15 -26.97
C ALA A 524 -11.88 27.24 -26.27
N PRO A 525 -11.78 27.85 -25.05
CA PRO A 525 -10.50 27.97 -24.36
C PRO A 525 -9.93 26.65 -23.81
N GLY A 526 -10.76 25.60 -23.76
CA GLY A 526 -10.40 24.23 -23.39
C GLY A 526 -11.47 23.29 -23.93
N LYS A 527 -11.25 21.97 -23.81
CA LYS A 527 -12.23 20.96 -24.27
C LYS A 527 -13.58 21.13 -23.56
N ARG A 528 -14.67 20.83 -24.27
CA ARG A 528 -16.04 20.88 -23.74
C ARG A 528 -16.78 19.60 -24.08
N VAL A 529 -17.45 19.02 -23.09
CA VAL A 529 -18.34 17.87 -23.24
C VAL A 529 -19.69 18.17 -22.61
N MET A 530 -20.75 17.91 -23.37
CA MET A 530 -22.14 18.03 -22.96
C MET A 530 -22.83 16.66 -23.06
N LEU A 531 -23.36 16.20 -21.93
CA LEU A 531 -24.11 14.94 -21.81
C LEU A 531 -25.61 15.21 -21.61
N GLY A 532 -26.44 14.50 -22.34
CA GLY A 532 -27.90 14.60 -22.31
C GLY A 532 -28.55 13.96 -21.08
N ILE A 533 -27.97 14.09 -19.90
CA ILE A 533 -28.40 13.32 -18.72
C ILE A 533 -28.91 14.25 -17.61
N THR A 534 -29.56 13.66 -16.61
CA THR A 534 -29.85 14.29 -15.33
C THR A 534 -29.21 13.50 -14.20
N ASP A 535 -29.20 14.12 -13.02
CA ASP A 535 -28.80 13.45 -11.79
C ASP A 535 -29.58 12.12 -11.59
N SER A 536 -30.89 12.11 -11.87
CA SER A 536 -31.70 10.89 -11.74
C SER A 536 -31.36 9.78 -12.76
N THR A 537 -30.69 10.12 -13.85
CA THR A 537 -30.21 9.16 -14.86
C THR A 537 -29.09 8.30 -14.31
N PHE A 538 -28.17 8.92 -13.56
CA PHE A 538 -26.96 8.26 -13.10
C PHE A 538 -27.24 7.04 -12.21
N ASN A 539 -28.30 7.12 -11.40
CA ASN A 539 -28.77 6.02 -10.54
C ASN A 539 -29.26 4.78 -11.29
N ASN A 540 -29.57 4.92 -12.59
CA ASN A 540 -30.18 3.88 -13.41
C ASN A 540 -29.32 3.53 -14.63
N PHE A 541 -28.06 3.96 -14.66
CA PHE A 541 -27.16 3.65 -15.76
C PHE A 541 -26.85 2.16 -15.85
N THR A 542 -26.74 1.70 -17.09
CA THR A 542 -26.08 0.45 -17.43
C THR A 542 -24.57 0.63 -17.37
N GLU A 543 -23.83 -0.47 -17.41
CA GLU A 543 -22.37 -0.43 -17.49
C GLU A 543 -21.88 0.20 -18.81
N ASP A 544 -22.60 0.01 -19.91
CA ASP A 544 -22.32 0.72 -21.17
C ASP A 544 -22.52 2.25 -21.01
N GLY A 545 -23.54 2.68 -20.28
CA GLY A 545 -23.79 4.09 -19.96
C GLY A 545 -22.68 4.72 -19.11
N LYS A 546 -22.22 4.01 -18.07
CA LYS A 546 -21.07 4.42 -17.25
C LYS A 546 -19.78 4.49 -18.07
N THR A 547 -19.56 3.49 -18.94
CA THR A 547 -18.38 3.42 -19.83
C THR A 547 -18.27 4.68 -20.69
N LEU A 548 -19.36 5.11 -21.34
CA LEU A 548 -19.36 6.31 -22.18
C LEU A 548 -19.04 7.59 -21.40
N ILE A 549 -19.48 7.69 -20.15
CA ILE A 549 -19.20 8.86 -19.30
C ILE A 549 -17.77 8.84 -18.80
N GLY A 550 -17.26 7.68 -18.37
CA GLY A 550 -15.86 7.51 -18.01
C GLY A 550 -14.95 7.92 -19.18
N GLN A 551 -15.22 7.40 -20.38
CA GLN A 551 -14.47 7.74 -21.59
C GLN A 551 -14.58 9.22 -21.99
N SER A 552 -15.72 9.86 -21.73
CA SER A 552 -15.90 11.30 -21.94
C SER A 552 -14.99 12.12 -21.03
N ILE A 553 -14.87 11.71 -19.77
CA ILE A 553 -14.02 12.32 -18.76
C ILE A 553 -12.54 12.09 -19.10
N ASP A 554 -12.15 10.84 -19.40
CA ASP A 554 -10.79 10.48 -19.81
C ASP A 554 -10.31 11.32 -21.01
N TRP A 555 -11.18 11.49 -22.02
CA TRP A 555 -10.84 12.29 -23.19
C TRP A 555 -10.66 13.78 -22.86
N ALA A 556 -11.55 14.33 -22.02
CA ALA A 556 -11.46 15.72 -21.58
C ALA A 556 -10.16 15.97 -20.82
N LEU A 557 -9.77 15.00 -20.00
CA LEU A 557 -8.52 14.94 -19.26
C LEU A 557 -7.27 14.73 -20.13
N GLY A 558 -7.43 14.31 -21.39
CA GLY A 558 -6.30 14.01 -22.26
C GLY A 558 -5.65 12.65 -22.01
N ILE A 559 -6.31 11.78 -21.24
CA ILE A 559 -5.93 10.38 -21.04
C ILE A 559 -6.29 9.62 -22.33
N ALA A 560 -5.43 9.72 -23.35
CA ALA A 560 -5.64 9.08 -24.63
C ALA A 560 -5.63 7.55 -24.45
N GLY A 561 -6.77 6.89 -24.68
CA GLY A 561 -6.87 5.45 -24.56
C GLY A 561 -7.14 4.94 -23.15
N GLY A 562 -7.58 5.77 -22.20
CA GLY A 562 -8.28 5.42 -20.95
C GLY A 562 -7.58 4.37 -20.07
N VAL A 563 -6.53 4.73 -19.35
CA VAL A 563 -5.91 3.83 -18.37
C VAL A 563 -6.62 3.96 -17.03
N THR A 564 -7.62 3.12 -16.80
CA THR A 564 -7.54 2.37 -15.54
C THR A 564 -6.44 1.34 -15.78
N PRO A 565 -5.30 1.40 -15.07
CA PRO A 565 -4.28 0.35 -15.16
C PRO A 565 -4.99 -0.99 -14.96
N LEU A 566 -4.68 -2.01 -15.77
CA LEU A 566 -5.25 -3.34 -15.54
C LEU A 566 -4.61 -3.88 -14.25
N GLU A 567 -5.35 -3.82 -13.14
CA GLU A 567 -4.84 -4.09 -11.81
C GLU A 567 -5.87 -4.92 -11.04
N PHE A 568 -5.41 -5.96 -10.36
CA PHE A 568 -6.26 -6.67 -9.41
C PHE A 568 -6.49 -5.79 -8.18
N THR A 569 -7.68 -5.21 -8.11
CA THR A 569 -8.12 -4.39 -6.97
C THR A 569 -8.57 -5.21 -5.77
N GLU A 570 -8.89 -6.48 -5.96
CA GLU A 570 -9.29 -7.37 -4.87
C GLU A 570 -9.02 -8.84 -5.23
N ILE A 571 -8.50 -9.60 -4.27
CA ILE A 571 -8.39 -11.06 -4.34
C ILE A 571 -9.13 -11.63 -3.13
N ILE A 572 -10.20 -12.37 -3.38
CA ILE A 572 -11.08 -12.94 -2.34
C ILE A 572 -10.85 -14.45 -2.30
N TYR A 573 -10.27 -14.94 -1.21
CA TYR A 573 -10.09 -16.37 -0.94
C TYR A 573 -11.15 -16.91 0.01
N ASN A 574 -11.80 -18.02 -0.35
CA ASN A 574 -12.74 -18.76 0.50
C ASN A 574 -12.10 -20.04 1.03
N ALA A 575 -11.68 -20.02 2.30
CA ALA A 575 -11.00 -21.14 2.95
C ALA A 575 -11.88 -22.39 3.20
N GLU A 576 -13.23 -22.25 3.23
CA GLU A 576 -14.11 -23.41 3.40
C GLU A 576 -14.24 -24.24 2.11
N GLU A 577 -14.14 -23.56 0.96
CA GLU A 577 -14.30 -24.15 -0.36
C GLU A 577 -12.98 -24.30 -1.13
N ASP A 578 -11.88 -23.72 -0.63
CA ASP A 578 -10.56 -23.65 -1.27
C ASP A 578 -10.62 -23.04 -2.69
N THR A 579 -11.26 -21.86 -2.77
CA THR A 579 -11.50 -21.17 -4.05
C THR A 579 -11.18 -19.68 -3.99
N PHE A 580 -10.89 -19.10 -5.16
CA PHE A 580 -10.56 -17.69 -5.36
C PHE A 580 -11.60 -16.96 -6.22
N ARG A 581 -11.68 -15.65 -6.02
CA ARG A 581 -12.35 -14.69 -6.89
C ARG A 581 -11.50 -13.44 -6.99
N PHE A 582 -11.45 -12.87 -8.19
CA PHE A 582 -10.66 -11.68 -8.49
C PHE A 582 -11.59 -10.52 -8.86
N LYS A 583 -11.26 -9.32 -8.41
CA LYS A 583 -11.79 -8.06 -8.95
C LYS A 583 -10.62 -7.29 -9.54
N TRP A 584 -10.78 -6.82 -10.77
CA TRP A 584 -9.81 -5.91 -11.40
C TRP A 584 -10.49 -4.73 -12.06
N SER A 585 -9.73 -3.66 -12.24
CA SER A 585 -10.03 -2.54 -13.10
C SER A 585 -10.11 -2.99 -14.57
N SER A 586 -11.27 -2.81 -15.18
CA SER A 586 -11.53 -3.23 -16.56
C SER A 586 -12.06 -2.10 -17.42
N ARG A 587 -12.30 -2.39 -18.69
CA ARG A 587 -12.94 -1.48 -19.63
C ARG A 587 -14.16 -2.16 -20.20
N GLY A 588 -15.27 -1.44 -20.19
CA GLY A 588 -16.51 -1.90 -20.78
C GLY A 588 -16.30 -2.44 -22.19
N ARG A 589 -16.99 -3.54 -22.50
CA ARG A 589 -16.97 -4.20 -23.82
C ARG A 589 -15.59 -4.69 -24.28
N LYS A 590 -14.66 -4.92 -23.35
CA LYS A 590 -13.44 -5.70 -23.59
C LYS A 590 -13.63 -7.14 -23.12
N THR A 591 -12.90 -8.03 -23.79
CA THR A 591 -12.74 -9.42 -23.37
C THR A 591 -11.34 -9.56 -22.78
N TYR A 592 -11.26 -10.18 -21.61
CA TYR A 592 -10.03 -10.43 -20.88
C TYR A 592 -9.69 -11.92 -20.90
N SER A 593 -8.39 -12.21 -20.81
CA SER A 593 -7.87 -13.55 -20.61
C SER A 593 -7.09 -13.59 -19.31
N LEU A 594 -7.29 -14.63 -18.50
CA LEU A 594 -6.67 -14.80 -17.20
C LEU A 594 -5.73 -16.01 -17.24
N TYR A 595 -4.46 -15.78 -16.90
CA TYR A 595 -3.41 -16.81 -16.88
C TYR A 595 -2.82 -16.91 -15.47
N TYR A 596 -2.27 -18.08 -15.14
CA TYR A 596 -1.47 -18.25 -13.92
C TYR A 596 -0.11 -18.86 -14.24
N SER A 597 0.83 -18.69 -13.31
CA SER A 597 2.18 -19.27 -13.36
C SER A 597 2.56 -19.77 -11.97
N GLU A 598 3.24 -20.92 -11.90
CA GLU A 598 3.77 -21.46 -10.63
C GLU A 598 5.21 -20.99 -10.35
N ASP A 599 5.91 -20.47 -11.36
CA ASP A 599 7.34 -20.15 -11.33
C ASP A 599 7.64 -18.71 -11.77
N MET A 600 6.61 -17.92 -12.07
CA MET A 600 6.68 -16.57 -12.63
C MET A 600 7.45 -16.44 -13.96
N ALA A 601 7.92 -17.55 -14.53
CA ALA A 601 8.70 -17.62 -15.75
C ALA A 601 7.86 -18.09 -16.95
N GLN A 602 6.83 -18.92 -16.72
CA GLN A 602 5.93 -19.44 -17.75
C GLN A 602 4.45 -19.20 -17.40
N PHE A 603 3.77 -18.37 -18.19
CA PHE A 603 2.32 -18.11 -18.09
C PHE A 603 1.53 -18.94 -19.11
N ASP A 604 1.84 -20.23 -19.21
CA ASP A 604 1.29 -21.11 -20.26
C ASP A 604 -0.05 -21.75 -19.85
N ALA A 605 -0.49 -21.56 -18.60
CA ALA A 605 -1.71 -22.16 -18.04
C ALA A 605 -2.86 -21.15 -17.99
N ASP A 606 -3.83 -21.35 -18.89
CA ASP A 606 -5.03 -20.53 -19.06
C ASP A 606 -6.12 -20.93 -18.05
N LEU A 607 -6.65 -19.95 -17.31
CA LEU A 607 -7.83 -20.12 -16.46
C LEU A 607 -9.12 -19.87 -17.25
N ASP A 608 -9.18 -18.80 -18.04
CA ASP A 608 -10.28 -18.47 -18.97
C ASP A 608 -9.82 -17.37 -19.95
N ASP A 609 -10.07 -17.56 -21.25
CA ASP A 609 -9.69 -16.63 -22.31
C ASP A 609 -10.85 -15.73 -22.80
N SER A 610 -12.03 -15.85 -22.19
CA SER A 610 -13.30 -15.32 -22.70
C SER A 610 -14.09 -14.49 -21.67
N ILE A 611 -13.39 -13.83 -20.74
CA ILE A 611 -14.03 -13.07 -19.67
C ILE A 611 -14.52 -11.72 -20.22
N GLU A 612 -15.82 -11.61 -20.39
CA GLU A 612 -16.47 -10.35 -20.76
C GLU A 612 -16.41 -9.34 -19.62
N SER A 613 -16.05 -8.09 -19.94
CA SER A 613 -15.94 -7.03 -18.96
C SER A 613 -17.27 -6.73 -18.24
N GLY A 614 -17.17 -6.48 -16.94
CA GLY A 614 -18.25 -5.91 -16.13
C GLY A 614 -18.41 -4.39 -16.25
N GLY A 615 -17.69 -3.70 -17.14
CA GLY A 615 -17.63 -2.25 -17.21
C GLY A 615 -16.27 -1.72 -16.77
N ASP A 616 -16.26 -0.75 -15.86
CA ASP A 616 -15.03 -0.20 -15.30
C ASP A 616 -14.33 -1.15 -14.32
N PHE A 617 -15.04 -2.17 -13.84
CA PHE A 617 -14.50 -3.25 -13.04
C PHE A 617 -15.08 -4.59 -13.49
N THR A 618 -14.27 -5.63 -13.41
CA THR A 618 -14.72 -7.00 -13.66
C THR A 618 -14.44 -7.84 -12.44
N VAL A 619 -15.46 -8.58 -12.00
CA VAL A 619 -15.37 -9.56 -10.93
C VAL A 619 -15.50 -10.94 -11.57
N TYR A 620 -14.50 -11.80 -11.37
CA TYR A 620 -14.48 -13.13 -11.94
C TYR A 620 -13.94 -14.19 -10.96
N PRO A 621 -14.63 -15.32 -10.78
CA PRO A 621 -15.99 -15.60 -11.28
C PRO A 621 -17.01 -14.64 -10.66
N ALA A 622 -18.10 -14.36 -11.37
CA ALA A 622 -19.11 -13.40 -10.92
C ALA A 622 -19.67 -13.74 -9.52
N GLU A 623 -20.18 -12.74 -8.81
CA GLU A 623 -20.80 -12.97 -7.50
C GLU A 623 -21.94 -14.00 -7.58
N GLY A 624 -21.88 -15.03 -6.73
CA GLY A 624 -22.86 -16.11 -6.69
C GLY A 624 -22.53 -17.31 -7.58
N GLU A 625 -21.52 -17.21 -8.45
CA GLU A 625 -20.93 -18.36 -9.15
C GLU A 625 -19.85 -19.03 -8.27
N PRO A 626 -19.60 -20.35 -8.44
CA PRO A 626 -18.50 -21.04 -7.77
C PRO A 626 -17.16 -20.34 -8.02
N GLY A 627 -16.33 -20.21 -6.99
CA GLY A 627 -14.98 -19.63 -7.13
C GLY A 627 -14.06 -20.51 -7.97
N LEU A 628 -12.94 -19.95 -8.42
CA LEU A 628 -11.89 -20.68 -9.12
C LEU A 628 -11.21 -21.63 -8.13
N GLU A 629 -11.13 -22.92 -8.47
CA GLU A 629 -10.38 -23.89 -7.67
C GLU A 629 -8.91 -23.47 -7.59
N ASN A 630 -8.29 -23.63 -6.43
CA ASN A 630 -6.86 -23.38 -6.24
C ASN A 630 -6.02 -24.28 -7.19
N PRO A 631 -5.31 -23.71 -8.17
CA PRO A 631 -4.53 -24.52 -9.11
C PRO A 631 -3.23 -25.07 -8.50
N LEU A 632 -2.80 -24.55 -7.34
CA LEU A 632 -1.56 -24.94 -6.67
C LEU A 632 -1.85 -26.02 -5.62
N GLU A 633 -1.63 -27.29 -5.97
CA GLU A 633 -1.86 -28.43 -5.07
C GLU A 633 -0.88 -28.35 -3.87
N GLY A 634 -1.32 -27.80 -2.73
CA GLY A 634 -0.55 -27.75 -1.48
C GLY A 634 0.19 -26.45 -1.19
N ALA A 635 0.05 -25.41 -2.00
CA ALA A 635 0.43 -24.04 -1.62
C ALA A 635 -0.79 -23.37 -0.96
N ARG A 636 -0.61 -22.91 0.28
CA ARG A 636 -1.63 -22.21 1.07
C ARG A 636 -1.29 -20.75 1.22
#